data_AF-A0A4W3IC77-F1
#
_entry.id   AF-A0A4W3IC77-F1
#
_cell.length_a   1.000
_cell.length_b   1.000
_cell.length_c   1.000
_cell.angle_alpha   90.00
_cell.angle_beta   90.00
_cell.angle_gamma   90.00
#
_symmetry.space_group_name_H-M   'P 1'
#
loop_
_entity.id
_entity.type
_entity.pdbx_description
1 polymer ?
#
loop_
_entity_poly.entity_id
_entity_poly.type
_entity_poly.pdbx_seq_one_letter_code
_entity_poly.pdbx_strand_id
1 'polypeptide(L)'
;LFLPTDVCSLLVQACRLVQLNKEHLVSKVCQLIHHLLNRFQVVVDEQSLDFLLSYTIRALRQCNSWTHIDILQAVAALVYNNGPRCQKLLPDLLGKDGILLQLSSPTQTDVELRRAAVYCMVNLCLGVPGQPCLEEQYRSVSLQTFLTVLRTSKKPDVDDITYCKLLQNGLKGIHSILSAGRMQLTQTDQLGSLLAALKTYMFYGLPGVNIKVPAALYPAPMPQYEGCSPSQKEQAADSNSSSKQPGHKKKKSRSKSKRESAGEERREDGGGEEAEMLQRLEIGKASTGDSAFSLRQPPRGHSDGTVTSSDGKDAPGSFYPSWKKINSSDSDYSDTEGGIQGKLRSLQGKVRQGALASFLSTIKSIEKKVLYGYWSSFIPDAPGIGGPQTMSLMTIALKDPSPKVRTGALQVMSAMLEGSKQFLSVAEDASDHRRAFTPFSSILASSIRELHRCLLLALVAESSQQTLTQIIKVPVPCDLVTNVPYTRLSRDYVNVRVCSLSLLGAIVSVQAPLAEVQLLLQQPSSSGVPGAAHDSENWRKPQPQAGGRAGETEGGAEGGPSELRWLVQLCVSIITVPKQEPQSDSDVSMGPTGGLYEPSPVRVEALQVMALLIKGYFTMAQGSLLELGEVACKCMEESDPSIQLHGARLLEELGSGIVQQHKQESPVAIDQRVPVSQVTTFWLRMLNGPLPAALQNSEHATLQTSACDAISSILPEAFSSLPNEKQILCITVLLGLNHSENLLVKAAAVRALGVYVLFPSLRQDVMFVADTANAVLTSLDDKSLNVRTKAAWSLGNLTDTLIANMYVHRFSAGEEFSDLLLLKMLRSATHASNDKDKVKSNAVRALGNLLHFLQLNHIAKPQFQPVIEDSIQALIRTVQSEATMKVRWNACYALGNMFKNPALPLGQCTSAAWASQAFGALTWVVKTCKNFKVRIKSAMALSVPTRREQYGSRQQYAEIWNALVLALEKSEETEDFLEFRYCASLRARLCRTLLHLLPLAGPDDLACVRVSIAEKGGLIRTFMLRFLRSSVDPEEVGSQAEPEEERRRALLKAFEHVGTLREVSESGPGDQELVAAYLGEMLECCTESEQVQNGLVEGQE
;
A
#
# COMPACT_ATOMS: atom_id res chain seq x y z
N LEU A 1 11.26 -45.22 -5.85
CA LEU A 1 9.99 -44.53 -6.16
C LEU A 1 9.02 -45.58 -6.65
N PHE A 2 7.80 -45.66 -6.12
CA PHE A 2 6.77 -46.58 -6.61
C PHE A 2 6.04 -45.97 -7.81
N LEU A 3 5.63 -46.81 -8.76
CA LEU A 3 4.70 -46.38 -9.81
C LEU A 3 3.28 -46.24 -9.23
N PRO A 4 2.40 -45.40 -9.81
CA PRO A 4 1.03 -45.22 -9.31
C PRO A 4 0.23 -46.54 -9.22
N THR A 5 0.45 -47.45 -10.18
CA THR A 5 -0.10 -48.82 -10.22
C THR A 5 0.26 -49.66 -8.99
N ASP A 6 1.52 -49.54 -8.53
CA ASP A 6 2.04 -50.33 -7.41
C ASP A 6 1.34 -49.93 -6.11
N VAL A 7 1.00 -48.65 -5.97
CA VAL A 7 0.29 -48.11 -4.79
C VAL A 7 -1.14 -48.66 -4.72
N CYS A 8 -1.87 -48.71 -5.83
CA CYS A 8 -3.20 -49.32 -5.88
C CYS A 8 -3.15 -50.82 -5.54
N SER A 9 -2.23 -51.56 -6.15
CA SER A 9 -2.02 -53.00 -5.88
C SER A 9 -1.67 -53.26 -4.40
N LEU A 10 -0.76 -52.45 -3.83
CA LEU A 10 -0.37 -52.51 -2.42
C LEU A 10 -1.55 -52.26 -1.47
N LEU A 11 -2.37 -51.24 -1.74
CA LEU A 11 -3.55 -50.92 -0.93
C LEU A 11 -4.60 -52.04 -1.01
N VAL A 12 -4.89 -52.56 -2.20
CA VAL A 12 -5.81 -53.69 -2.40
C VAL A 12 -5.33 -54.92 -1.63
N GLN A 13 -4.03 -55.24 -1.70
CA GLN A 13 -3.46 -56.39 -0.99
C GLN A 13 -3.43 -56.19 0.54
N ALA A 14 -3.18 -54.97 1.04
CA ALA A 14 -3.30 -54.65 2.46
C ALA A 14 -4.74 -54.86 2.99
N CYS A 15 -5.75 -54.39 2.24
CA CYS A 15 -7.16 -54.62 2.55
C CYS A 15 -7.61 -56.10 2.43
N ARG A 16 -6.89 -56.96 1.70
CA ARG A 16 -7.13 -58.41 1.69
C ARG A 16 -6.55 -59.11 2.93
N LEU A 17 -5.42 -58.63 3.44
CA LEU A 17 -4.71 -59.21 4.60
C LEU A 17 -5.32 -58.78 5.94
N VAL A 18 -5.88 -57.57 6.02
CA VAL A 18 -6.53 -57.06 7.23
C VAL A 18 -8.00 -57.47 7.28
N GLN A 19 -8.32 -58.34 8.22
CA GLN A 19 -9.70 -58.76 8.53
C GLN A 19 -10.42 -57.69 9.38
N LEU A 20 -11.71 -57.48 9.12
CA LEU A 20 -12.51 -56.40 9.74
C LEU A 20 -12.71 -56.57 11.26
N ASN A 21 -12.49 -57.77 11.81
CA ASN A 21 -12.46 -58.04 13.25
C ASN A 21 -11.20 -57.53 13.96
N LYS A 22 -10.18 -57.05 13.23
CA LYS A 22 -8.93 -56.51 13.79
C LYS A 22 -8.92 -54.97 13.71
N GLU A 23 -9.82 -54.33 14.45
CA GLU A 23 -10.14 -52.89 14.35
C GLU A 23 -8.92 -51.95 14.35
N HIS A 24 -7.91 -52.20 15.18
CA HIS A 24 -6.67 -51.41 15.18
C HIS A 24 -5.89 -51.48 13.85
N LEU A 25 -5.91 -52.62 13.16
CA LEU A 25 -5.33 -52.76 11.83
C LEU A 25 -6.22 -52.10 10.76
N VAL A 26 -7.55 -52.15 10.91
CA VAL A 26 -8.49 -51.45 10.02
C VAL A 26 -8.26 -49.94 10.06
N SER A 27 -8.16 -49.35 11.26
CA SER A 27 -7.76 -47.94 11.47
C SER A 27 -6.43 -47.63 10.77
N LYS A 28 -5.38 -48.45 10.97
CA LYS A 28 -4.06 -48.21 10.38
C LYS A 28 -4.02 -48.35 8.87
N VAL A 29 -4.76 -49.29 8.27
CA VAL A 29 -4.89 -49.39 6.81
C VAL A 29 -5.69 -48.20 6.25
N CYS A 30 -6.72 -47.71 6.95
CA CYS A 30 -7.45 -46.52 6.51
C CYS A 30 -6.58 -45.25 6.58
N GLN A 31 -5.77 -45.10 7.63
CA GLN A 31 -4.74 -44.05 7.70
C GLN A 31 -3.72 -44.17 6.56
N LEU A 32 -3.30 -45.39 6.18
CA LEU A 32 -2.40 -45.63 5.05
C LEU A 32 -3.03 -45.24 3.70
N ILE A 33 -4.28 -45.66 3.44
CA ILE A 33 -5.04 -45.25 2.24
C ILE A 33 -5.12 -43.72 2.15
N HIS A 34 -5.55 -43.08 3.25
CA HIS A 34 -5.67 -41.63 3.31
C HIS A 34 -4.33 -40.92 3.04
N HIS A 35 -3.22 -41.38 3.63
CA HIS A 35 -1.92 -40.75 3.45
C HIS A 35 -1.31 -40.99 2.07
N LEU A 36 -1.39 -42.21 1.52
CA LEU A 36 -0.79 -42.50 0.21
C LEU A 36 -1.54 -41.79 -0.93
N LEU A 37 -2.87 -41.85 -0.95
CA LEU A 37 -3.66 -41.21 -2.01
C LEU A 37 -3.51 -39.68 -2.00
N ASN A 38 -3.57 -39.02 -0.83
CA ASN A 38 -3.41 -37.56 -0.75
C ASN A 38 -1.97 -37.09 -0.99
N ARG A 39 -0.94 -37.88 -0.64
CA ARG A 39 0.46 -37.49 -0.84
C ARG A 39 0.93 -37.67 -2.28
N PHE A 40 0.47 -38.71 -2.97
CA PHE A 40 0.95 -39.08 -4.30
C PHE A 40 -0.06 -38.80 -5.43
N GLN A 41 -1.28 -38.34 -5.11
CA GLN A 41 -2.35 -38.00 -6.08
C GLN A 41 -2.61 -39.10 -7.12
N VAL A 42 -2.57 -40.36 -6.66
CA VAL A 42 -2.68 -41.55 -7.51
C VAL A 42 -4.06 -41.63 -8.16
N VAL A 43 -4.07 -41.75 -9.49
CA VAL A 43 -5.28 -42.09 -10.25
C VAL A 43 -5.61 -43.56 -9.99
N VAL A 44 -6.62 -43.81 -9.17
CA VAL A 44 -7.11 -45.17 -8.88
C VAL A 44 -7.90 -45.69 -10.07
N ASP A 45 -7.64 -46.94 -10.48
CA ASP A 45 -8.43 -47.65 -11.49
C ASP A 45 -9.79 -48.10 -10.93
N GLU A 46 -10.74 -48.42 -11.80
CA GLU A 46 -12.11 -48.76 -11.39
C GLU A 46 -12.19 -50.02 -10.52
N GLN A 47 -11.35 -51.04 -10.77
CA GLN A 47 -11.39 -52.30 -10.05
C GLN A 47 -10.81 -52.16 -8.63
N SER A 48 -9.69 -51.44 -8.50
CA SER A 48 -9.13 -51.07 -7.20
C SER A 48 -10.06 -50.14 -6.42
N LEU A 49 -10.71 -49.18 -7.10
CA LEU A 49 -11.65 -48.25 -6.47
C LEU A 49 -12.87 -49.00 -5.91
N ASP A 50 -13.53 -49.85 -6.71
CA ASP A 50 -14.66 -50.67 -6.26
C ASP A 50 -14.27 -51.55 -5.06
N PHE A 51 -13.11 -52.21 -5.11
CA PHE A 51 -12.64 -53.08 -4.03
C PHE A 51 -12.37 -52.31 -2.73
N LEU A 52 -11.60 -51.21 -2.80
CA LEU A 52 -11.23 -50.41 -1.63
C LEU A 52 -12.43 -49.66 -1.03
N LEU A 53 -13.34 -49.18 -1.88
CA LEU A 53 -14.56 -48.51 -1.43
C LEU A 53 -15.54 -49.52 -0.82
N SER A 54 -15.71 -50.71 -1.40
CA SER A 54 -16.48 -51.81 -0.80
C SER A 54 -15.91 -52.25 0.56
N TYR A 55 -14.58 -52.38 0.67
CA TYR A 55 -13.91 -52.69 1.95
C TYR A 55 -14.19 -51.63 3.01
N THR A 56 -14.07 -50.34 2.68
CA THR A 56 -14.32 -49.25 3.64
C THR A 56 -15.79 -49.10 4.02
N ILE A 57 -16.73 -49.31 3.10
CA ILE A 57 -18.18 -49.38 3.41
C ILE A 57 -18.48 -50.54 4.38
N ARG A 58 -17.90 -51.72 4.15
CA ARG A 58 -18.05 -52.87 5.05
C ARG A 58 -17.42 -52.61 6.43
N ALA A 59 -16.28 -51.93 6.49
CA ALA A 59 -15.65 -51.51 7.75
C ALA A 59 -16.55 -50.56 8.54
N LEU A 60 -17.15 -49.54 7.92
CA LEU A 60 -18.11 -48.63 8.57
C LEU A 60 -19.37 -49.37 9.08
N ARG A 61 -19.79 -50.45 8.42
CA ARG A 61 -20.94 -51.29 8.84
C ARG A 61 -20.61 -52.33 9.93
N GLN A 62 -19.33 -52.63 10.20
CA GLN A 62 -18.95 -53.77 11.07
C GLN A 62 -18.00 -53.40 12.22
N CYS A 63 -17.19 -52.34 12.09
CA CYS A 63 -16.28 -51.89 13.14
C CYS A 63 -16.95 -50.83 14.05
N ASN A 64 -16.48 -50.74 15.29
CA ASN A 64 -16.93 -49.79 16.29
C ASN A 64 -16.67 -48.33 15.88
N SER A 65 -17.51 -47.42 16.40
CA SER A 65 -17.54 -45.99 16.07
C SER A 65 -16.19 -45.27 16.20
N TRP A 66 -15.34 -45.68 17.15
CA TRP A 66 -14.00 -45.09 17.34
C TRP A 66 -13.11 -45.21 16.08
N THR A 67 -13.34 -46.21 15.22
CA THR A 67 -12.63 -46.37 13.95
C THR A 67 -13.17 -45.50 12.81
N HIS A 68 -14.42 -45.03 12.90
CA HIS A 68 -15.16 -44.48 11.75
C HIS A 68 -14.53 -43.19 11.21
N ILE A 69 -13.89 -42.39 12.05
CA ILE A 69 -13.20 -41.16 11.61
C ILE A 69 -11.98 -41.46 10.72
N ASP A 70 -11.23 -42.53 10.98
CA ASP A 70 -10.13 -42.98 10.10
C ASP A 70 -10.69 -43.57 8.79
N ILE A 71 -11.75 -44.38 8.88
CA ILE A 71 -12.35 -45.01 7.70
C ILE A 71 -12.98 -43.96 6.77
N LEU A 72 -13.67 -42.95 7.31
CA LEU A 72 -14.19 -41.82 6.52
C LEU A 72 -13.06 -40.97 5.92
N GLN A 73 -11.90 -40.85 6.57
CA GLN A 73 -10.73 -40.20 5.97
C GLN A 73 -10.21 -40.99 4.75
N ALA A 74 -10.26 -42.32 4.79
CA ALA A 74 -9.95 -43.17 3.63
C ALA A 74 -11.01 -43.03 2.51
N VAL A 75 -12.31 -43.10 2.85
CA VAL A 75 -13.43 -42.89 1.90
C VAL A 75 -13.28 -41.52 1.22
N ALA A 76 -13.05 -40.44 1.98
CA ALA A 76 -12.89 -39.10 1.44
C ALA A 76 -11.70 -38.95 0.47
N ALA A 77 -10.65 -39.77 0.64
CA ALA A 77 -9.51 -39.81 -0.28
C ALA A 77 -9.79 -40.64 -1.54
N LEU A 78 -10.48 -41.79 -1.40
CA LEU A 78 -10.87 -42.66 -2.51
C LEU A 78 -11.84 -41.96 -3.49
N VAL A 79 -12.85 -41.25 -2.96
CA VAL A 79 -13.90 -40.63 -3.78
C VAL A 79 -13.50 -39.28 -4.39
N TYR A 80 -12.38 -38.68 -3.96
CA TYR A 80 -11.90 -37.40 -4.48
C TYR A 80 -11.58 -37.49 -5.98
N ASN A 81 -12.20 -36.62 -6.79
CA ASN A 81 -12.19 -36.65 -8.26
C ASN A 81 -12.69 -37.96 -8.92
N ASN A 82 -13.23 -38.91 -8.14
CA ASN A 82 -13.70 -40.21 -8.63
C ASN A 82 -15.23 -40.39 -8.56
N GLY A 83 -15.98 -39.42 -8.02
CA GLY A 83 -17.43 -39.51 -7.81
C GLY A 83 -18.25 -40.14 -8.96
N PRO A 84 -18.08 -39.72 -10.23
CA PRO A 84 -18.80 -40.29 -11.37
C PRO A 84 -18.50 -41.76 -11.69
N ARG A 85 -17.38 -42.30 -11.17
CA ARG A 85 -16.97 -43.71 -11.31
C ARG A 85 -17.58 -44.62 -10.24
N CYS A 86 -18.01 -44.06 -9.11
CA CYS A 86 -18.52 -44.82 -7.95
C CYS A 86 -19.93 -45.43 -8.14
N GLN A 87 -20.50 -45.43 -9.35
CA GLN A 87 -21.93 -45.68 -9.63
C GLN A 87 -22.48 -46.94 -8.93
N LYS A 88 -21.77 -48.05 -8.99
CA LYS A 88 -22.14 -49.34 -8.39
C LYS A 88 -22.33 -49.29 -6.87
N LEU A 89 -21.66 -48.34 -6.20
CA LEU A 89 -21.64 -48.15 -4.74
C LEU A 89 -22.35 -46.87 -4.28
N LEU A 90 -22.88 -46.04 -5.20
CA LEU A 90 -23.72 -44.90 -4.84
C LEU A 90 -24.98 -45.29 -4.03
N PRO A 91 -25.65 -46.45 -4.26
CA PRO A 91 -26.75 -46.89 -3.40
C PRO A 91 -26.33 -47.13 -1.95
N ASP A 92 -25.17 -47.74 -1.70
CA ASP A 92 -24.65 -48.02 -0.35
C ASP A 92 -24.15 -46.76 0.39
N LEU A 93 -23.77 -45.72 -0.34
CA LEU A 93 -23.26 -44.46 0.20
C LEU A 93 -24.35 -43.39 0.36
N LEU A 94 -25.20 -43.22 -0.66
CA LEU A 94 -26.16 -42.12 -0.86
C LEU A 94 -27.59 -42.60 -1.22
N GLY A 95 -27.88 -43.89 -1.20
CA GLY A 95 -29.25 -44.42 -1.27
C GLY A 95 -30.02 -44.21 0.03
N LYS A 96 -31.26 -44.74 0.12
CA LYS A 96 -32.14 -44.56 1.29
C LYS A 96 -31.49 -45.03 2.60
N ASP A 97 -30.80 -46.17 2.56
CA ASP A 97 -30.02 -46.74 3.66
C ASP A 97 -28.51 -46.45 3.50
N GLY A 98 -28.18 -45.36 2.80
CA GLY A 98 -26.83 -44.94 2.46
C GLY A 98 -26.05 -44.48 3.70
N ILE A 99 -24.87 -45.07 3.92
CA ILE A 99 -24.14 -44.89 5.18
C ILE A 99 -23.64 -43.45 5.40
N LEU A 100 -23.35 -42.70 4.33
CA LEU A 100 -22.99 -41.29 4.46
C LEU A 100 -24.20 -40.43 4.86
N LEU A 101 -25.42 -40.76 4.40
CA LEU A 101 -26.62 -40.03 4.80
C LEU A 101 -26.92 -40.25 6.29
N GLN A 102 -26.90 -41.51 6.73
CA GLN A 102 -27.08 -41.87 8.15
C GLN A 102 -26.07 -41.13 9.05
N LEU A 103 -24.78 -41.14 8.69
CA LEU A 103 -23.72 -40.45 9.44
C LEU A 103 -23.77 -38.92 9.33
N SER A 104 -24.34 -38.36 8.25
CA SER A 104 -24.51 -36.90 8.06
C SER A 104 -25.74 -36.30 8.78
N SER A 105 -26.64 -37.15 9.29
CA SER A 105 -27.92 -36.78 9.91
C SER A 105 -27.77 -35.76 11.04
N PRO A 106 -28.70 -34.79 11.22
CA PRO A 106 -28.75 -33.94 12.42
C PRO A 106 -29.00 -34.71 13.72
N THR A 107 -29.48 -35.96 13.65
CA THR A 107 -29.60 -36.85 14.82
C THR A 107 -28.27 -37.40 15.33
N GLN A 108 -27.19 -37.29 14.54
CA GLN A 108 -25.86 -37.72 14.97
C GLN A 108 -25.40 -36.89 16.19
N THR A 109 -24.82 -37.57 17.18
CA THR A 109 -24.27 -36.93 18.38
C THR A 109 -22.85 -36.43 18.14
N ASP A 110 -21.99 -37.24 17.53
CA ASP A 110 -20.63 -36.86 17.16
C ASP A 110 -20.61 -35.92 15.92
N VAL A 111 -20.23 -34.67 16.17
CA VAL A 111 -20.18 -33.62 15.14
C VAL A 111 -18.92 -33.71 14.27
N GLU A 112 -17.81 -34.27 14.75
CA GLU A 112 -16.61 -34.52 13.92
C GLU A 112 -16.84 -35.72 12.98
N LEU A 113 -17.55 -36.76 13.44
CA LEU A 113 -18.04 -37.86 12.61
C LEU A 113 -19.02 -37.35 11.53
N ARG A 114 -20.00 -36.52 11.92
CA ARG A 114 -20.93 -35.85 10.98
C ARG A 114 -20.17 -34.98 9.97
N ARG A 115 -19.16 -34.22 10.41
CA ARG A 115 -18.29 -33.39 9.56
C ARG A 115 -17.50 -34.23 8.56
N ALA A 116 -16.98 -35.40 8.97
CA ALA A 116 -16.25 -36.32 8.11
C ALA A 116 -17.17 -36.97 7.05
N ALA A 117 -18.37 -37.39 7.43
CA ALA A 117 -19.36 -37.93 6.49
C ALA A 117 -19.77 -36.89 5.43
N VAL A 118 -20.09 -35.67 5.86
CA VAL A 118 -20.38 -34.54 4.94
C VAL A 118 -19.17 -34.25 4.03
N TYR A 119 -17.93 -34.34 4.52
CA TYR A 119 -16.73 -34.17 3.67
C TYR A 119 -16.61 -35.24 2.57
N CYS A 120 -16.98 -36.49 2.86
CA CYS A 120 -17.03 -37.55 1.84
C CYS A 120 -18.05 -37.21 0.75
N MET A 121 -19.24 -36.71 1.13
CA MET A 121 -20.27 -36.27 0.19
C MET A 121 -19.80 -35.09 -0.69
N VAL A 122 -19.05 -34.14 -0.12
CA VAL A 122 -18.47 -33.01 -0.87
C VAL A 122 -17.49 -33.49 -1.94
N ASN A 123 -16.64 -34.48 -1.59
CA ASN A 123 -15.66 -35.03 -2.53
C ASN A 123 -16.31 -35.93 -3.60
N LEU A 124 -17.39 -36.65 -3.27
CA LEU A 124 -18.24 -37.35 -4.26
C LEU A 124 -18.89 -36.37 -5.25
N CYS A 125 -19.34 -35.21 -4.77
CA CYS A 125 -20.01 -34.18 -5.59
C CYS A 125 -19.03 -33.26 -6.37
N LEU A 126 -17.71 -33.52 -6.33
CA LEU A 126 -16.72 -32.68 -6.97
C LEU A 126 -16.64 -32.94 -8.48
N GLY A 127 -17.13 -32.00 -9.28
CA GLY A 127 -17.09 -32.08 -10.74
C GLY A 127 -15.68 -32.00 -11.31
N VAL A 128 -15.35 -32.91 -12.23
CA VAL A 128 -14.09 -32.92 -12.99
C VAL A 128 -14.39 -32.50 -14.44
N PRO A 129 -13.66 -31.52 -15.03
CA PRO A 129 -13.89 -31.10 -16.41
C PRO A 129 -13.83 -32.28 -17.40
N GLY A 130 -14.85 -32.38 -18.26
CA GLY A 130 -14.96 -33.44 -19.27
C GLY A 130 -15.53 -34.78 -18.79
N GLN A 131 -15.88 -34.93 -17.49
CA GLN A 131 -16.59 -36.11 -16.98
C GLN A 131 -18.09 -35.81 -16.74
N PRO A 132 -18.98 -36.81 -16.84
CA PRO A 132 -20.39 -36.64 -16.49
C PRO A 132 -20.55 -36.33 -14.99
N CYS A 133 -21.57 -35.56 -14.63
CA CYS A 133 -21.93 -35.34 -13.23
C CYS A 133 -22.49 -36.62 -12.57
N LEU A 134 -22.53 -36.64 -11.24
CA LEU A 134 -23.43 -37.54 -10.50
C LEU A 134 -24.88 -37.39 -11.00
N GLU A 135 -25.64 -38.49 -10.95
CA GLU A 135 -27.05 -38.51 -11.28
C GLU A 135 -27.86 -37.50 -10.44
N GLU A 136 -28.94 -36.95 -11.02
CA GLU A 136 -29.70 -35.87 -10.39
C GLU A 136 -30.35 -36.29 -9.06
N GLN A 137 -30.72 -37.57 -8.90
CA GLN A 137 -31.21 -38.10 -7.62
C GLN A 137 -30.18 -37.92 -6.49
N TYR A 138 -28.92 -38.31 -6.71
CA TYR A 138 -27.86 -38.21 -5.70
C TYR A 138 -27.38 -36.76 -5.50
N ARG A 139 -27.42 -35.93 -6.55
CA ARG A 139 -27.17 -34.47 -6.42
C ARG A 139 -28.24 -33.79 -5.58
N SER A 140 -29.52 -34.08 -5.82
CA SER A 140 -30.65 -33.53 -5.05
C SER A 140 -30.59 -33.93 -3.57
N VAL A 141 -30.38 -35.21 -3.27
CA VAL A 141 -30.21 -35.71 -1.91
C VAL A 141 -29.01 -35.05 -1.21
N SER A 142 -27.86 -34.95 -1.90
CA SER A 142 -26.67 -34.31 -1.33
C SER A 142 -26.87 -32.81 -1.07
N LEU A 143 -27.55 -32.09 -1.98
CA LEU A 143 -27.91 -30.68 -1.80
C LEU A 143 -28.83 -30.48 -0.58
N GLN A 144 -29.84 -31.34 -0.40
CA GLN A 144 -30.72 -31.31 0.77
C GLN A 144 -29.96 -31.59 2.08
N THR A 145 -28.99 -32.52 2.08
CA THR A 145 -28.10 -32.72 3.24
C THR A 145 -27.25 -31.49 3.54
N PHE A 146 -26.65 -30.86 2.52
CA PHE A 146 -25.85 -29.64 2.72
C PHE A 146 -26.70 -28.46 3.22
N LEU A 147 -27.91 -28.27 2.68
CA LEU A 147 -28.87 -27.29 3.18
C LEU A 147 -29.32 -27.58 4.61
N THR A 148 -29.51 -28.86 4.97
CA THR A 148 -29.84 -29.29 6.33
C THR A 148 -28.70 -29.00 7.30
N VAL A 149 -27.44 -29.18 6.89
CA VAL A 149 -26.26 -28.77 7.67
C VAL A 149 -26.27 -27.27 7.94
N LEU A 150 -26.63 -26.43 6.96
CA LEU A 150 -26.73 -24.97 7.12
C LEU A 150 -28.00 -24.50 7.86
N ARG A 151 -28.99 -25.37 8.08
CA ARG A 151 -30.20 -25.06 8.89
C ARG A 151 -30.15 -25.64 10.30
N THR A 152 -29.26 -26.62 10.55
CA THR A 152 -29.07 -27.17 11.90
C THR A 152 -28.36 -26.11 12.75
N SER A 153 -28.98 -25.64 13.83
CA SER A 153 -28.32 -24.74 14.77
C SER A 153 -27.13 -25.42 15.47
N LYS A 154 -26.17 -24.61 15.92
CA LYS A 154 -25.07 -25.07 16.78
C LYS A 154 -25.66 -25.55 18.12
N LYS A 155 -25.39 -26.81 18.49
CA LYS A 155 -25.67 -27.31 19.85
C LYS A 155 -24.65 -26.72 20.86
N PRO A 156 -25.00 -26.45 22.12
CA PRO A 156 -24.15 -25.71 23.06
C PRO A 156 -22.88 -26.46 23.51
N ASP A 157 -22.87 -27.77 23.37
CA ASP A 157 -21.78 -28.72 23.66
C ASP A 157 -20.66 -28.76 22.59
N VAL A 158 -20.86 -28.09 21.45
CA VAL A 158 -19.97 -28.17 20.28
C VAL A 158 -18.98 -27.00 20.25
N ASP A 159 -17.73 -27.24 19.87
CA ASP A 159 -16.75 -26.17 19.69
C ASP A 159 -16.97 -25.39 18.36
N ASP A 160 -16.70 -24.09 18.37
CA ASP A 160 -16.94 -23.23 17.20
C ASP A 160 -16.00 -23.52 16.03
N ILE A 161 -14.82 -24.11 16.26
CA ILE A 161 -13.87 -24.45 15.20
C ILE A 161 -14.42 -25.63 14.39
N THR A 162 -14.87 -26.69 15.05
CA THR A 162 -15.55 -27.85 14.45
C THR A 162 -16.82 -27.46 13.72
N TYR A 163 -17.67 -26.63 14.34
CA TYR A 163 -18.88 -26.13 13.69
C TYR A 163 -18.56 -25.27 12.46
N CYS A 164 -17.57 -24.37 12.52
CA CYS A 164 -17.11 -23.61 11.35
C CYS A 164 -16.59 -24.50 10.21
N LYS A 165 -15.89 -25.61 10.50
CA LYS A 165 -15.47 -26.58 9.46
C LYS A 165 -16.69 -27.30 8.85
N LEU A 166 -17.69 -27.68 9.66
CA LEU A 166 -18.90 -28.34 9.18
C LEU A 166 -19.69 -27.43 8.22
N LEU A 167 -19.82 -26.14 8.57
CA LEU A 167 -20.41 -25.12 7.69
C LEU A 167 -19.60 -24.94 6.40
N GLN A 168 -18.27 -24.87 6.47
CA GLN A 168 -17.39 -24.82 5.29
C GLN A 168 -17.57 -26.04 4.39
N ASN A 169 -17.74 -27.25 4.94
CA ASN A 169 -18.02 -28.45 4.16
C ASN A 169 -19.37 -28.36 3.45
N GLY A 170 -20.45 -27.97 4.16
CA GLY A 170 -21.76 -27.78 3.55
C GLY A 170 -21.75 -26.78 2.39
N LEU A 171 -21.13 -25.61 2.60
CA LEU A 171 -20.98 -24.57 1.57
C LEU A 171 -20.12 -25.07 0.39
N LYS A 172 -18.98 -25.72 0.64
CA LYS A 172 -18.15 -26.31 -0.42
C LYS A 172 -18.94 -27.33 -1.24
N GLY A 173 -19.80 -28.14 -0.61
CA GLY A 173 -20.67 -29.10 -1.27
C GLY A 173 -21.69 -28.45 -2.22
N ILE A 174 -22.36 -27.38 -1.76
CA ILE A 174 -23.28 -26.58 -2.58
C ILE A 174 -22.54 -25.98 -3.79
N HIS A 175 -21.39 -25.35 -3.57
CA HIS A 175 -20.55 -24.81 -4.63
C HIS A 175 -20.12 -25.89 -5.64
N SER A 176 -19.69 -27.07 -5.19
CA SER A 176 -19.31 -28.20 -6.07
C SER A 176 -20.47 -28.68 -6.94
N ILE A 177 -21.66 -28.91 -6.36
CA ILE A 177 -22.85 -29.37 -7.10
C ILE A 177 -23.23 -28.37 -8.21
N LEU A 178 -23.28 -27.08 -7.87
CA LEU A 178 -23.72 -26.02 -8.78
C LEU A 178 -22.65 -25.66 -9.84
N SER A 179 -21.37 -25.91 -9.55
CA SER A 179 -20.27 -25.67 -10.51
C SER A 179 -20.06 -26.84 -11.47
N ALA A 180 -20.47 -28.07 -11.11
CA ALA A 180 -20.31 -29.25 -11.96
C ALA A 180 -21.20 -29.24 -13.20
N GLY A 181 -22.38 -28.60 -13.14
CA GLY A 181 -23.30 -28.47 -14.27
C GLY A 181 -24.62 -27.82 -13.87
N ARG A 182 -25.43 -27.40 -14.86
CA ARG A 182 -26.75 -26.80 -14.59
C ARG A 182 -27.66 -27.84 -13.89
N MET A 183 -27.98 -27.58 -12.62
CA MET A 183 -29.03 -28.28 -11.89
C MET A 183 -30.33 -27.49 -12.00
N GLN A 184 -31.46 -28.16 -12.26
CA GLN A 184 -32.75 -27.48 -12.37
C GLN A 184 -33.27 -27.08 -10.99
N LEU A 185 -32.89 -25.88 -10.52
CA LEU A 185 -33.43 -25.24 -9.30
C LEU A 185 -34.85 -24.66 -9.53
N THR A 186 -35.70 -25.41 -10.25
CA THR A 186 -37.03 -25.00 -10.71
C THR A 186 -38.12 -25.05 -9.63
N GLN A 187 -37.83 -25.69 -8.49
CA GLN A 187 -38.68 -25.61 -7.30
C GLN A 187 -38.36 -24.34 -6.49
N THR A 188 -39.27 -23.37 -6.49
CA THR A 188 -39.14 -22.06 -5.84
C THR A 188 -38.69 -22.17 -4.38
N ASP A 189 -39.22 -23.15 -3.64
CA ASP A 189 -38.91 -23.38 -2.23
C ASP A 189 -37.44 -23.77 -2.02
N GLN A 190 -36.84 -24.55 -2.93
CA GLN A 190 -35.42 -24.93 -2.83
C GLN A 190 -34.51 -23.73 -3.11
N LEU A 191 -34.81 -22.93 -4.13
CA LEU A 191 -34.03 -21.73 -4.45
C LEU A 191 -34.15 -20.66 -3.36
N GLY A 192 -35.36 -20.35 -2.91
CA GLY A 192 -35.60 -19.36 -1.85
C GLY A 192 -34.95 -19.74 -0.52
N SER A 193 -34.97 -21.03 -0.17
CA SER A 193 -34.36 -21.55 1.06
C SER A 193 -32.85 -21.85 0.95
N LEU A 194 -32.29 -21.88 -0.26
CA LEU A 194 -30.84 -21.79 -0.52
C LEU A 194 -30.36 -20.34 -0.38
N LEU A 195 -31.02 -19.39 -1.06
CA LEU A 195 -30.68 -17.97 -1.02
C LEU A 195 -30.79 -17.38 0.39
N ALA A 196 -31.75 -17.85 1.21
CA ALA A 196 -31.84 -17.51 2.62
C ALA A 196 -30.58 -17.93 3.41
N ALA A 197 -30.16 -19.19 3.28
CA ALA A 197 -28.97 -19.70 3.95
C ALA A 197 -27.72 -18.94 3.49
N LEU A 198 -27.55 -18.72 2.18
CA LEU A 198 -26.41 -17.97 1.64
C LEU A 198 -26.40 -16.50 2.15
N LYS A 199 -27.56 -15.83 2.18
CA LYS A 199 -27.70 -14.48 2.75
C LYS A 199 -27.34 -14.45 4.24
N THR A 200 -27.63 -15.49 5.00
CA THR A 200 -27.23 -15.55 6.42
C THR A 200 -25.73 -15.84 6.59
N TYR A 201 -25.17 -16.81 5.86
CA TYR A 201 -23.77 -17.23 6.05
C TYR A 201 -22.73 -16.28 5.44
N MET A 202 -23.10 -15.42 4.49
CA MET A 202 -22.22 -14.35 4.01
C MET A 202 -21.88 -13.30 5.08
N PHE A 203 -22.63 -13.20 6.18
CA PHE A 203 -22.31 -12.34 7.35
C PHE A 203 -21.81 -13.12 8.58
N TYR A 204 -21.50 -14.42 8.44
CA TYR A 204 -21.17 -15.28 9.57
C TYR A 204 -19.94 -14.81 10.38
N GLY A 205 -20.13 -14.53 11.66
CA GLY A 205 -19.08 -14.03 12.55
C GLY A 205 -18.68 -12.56 12.32
N LEU A 206 -19.51 -11.76 11.64
CA LEU A 206 -19.31 -10.31 11.55
C LEU A 206 -19.80 -9.62 12.84
N PRO A 207 -19.01 -8.73 13.48
CA PRO A 207 -19.42 -8.05 14.71
C PRO A 207 -20.74 -7.27 14.57
N GLY A 208 -21.62 -7.39 15.56
CA GLY A 208 -22.92 -6.69 15.60
C GLY A 208 -24.05 -7.32 14.77
N VAL A 209 -23.80 -8.39 14.00
CA VAL A 209 -24.84 -9.05 13.19
C VAL A 209 -25.46 -10.24 13.93
N ASN A 210 -26.75 -10.14 14.26
CA ASN A 210 -27.50 -11.24 14.86
C ASN A 210 -27.99 -12.25 13.80
N ILE A 211 -27.50 -13.48 13.89
CA ILE A 211 -27.70 -14.55 12.91
C ILE A 211 -29.03 -15.28 13.18
N LYS A 212 -30.12 -14.84 12.53
CA LYS A 212 -31.36 -15.62 12.39
C LYS A 212 -31.53 -16.03 10.92
N VAL A 213 -31.64 -17.33 10.66
CA VAL A 213 -31.86 -17.88 9.31
C VAL A 213 -33.37 -17.82 8.99
N PRO A 214 -33.82 -17.10 7.95
CA PRO A 214 -35.20 -17.21 7.46
C PRO A 214 -35.42 -18.59 6.82
N ALA A 215 -36.61 -19.19 6.98
CA ALA A 215 -36.91 -20.49 6.40
C ALA A 215 -36.75 -20.51 4.86
N ALA A 216 -37.20 -19.43 4.20
CA ALA A 216 -36.92 -19.12 2.81
C ALA A 216 -36.90 -17.59 2.61
N LEU A 217 -36.22 -17.14 1.55
CA LEU A 217 -36.51 -15.85 0.92
C LEU A 217 -37.57 -16.10 -0.16
N TYR A 218 -38.54 -15.19 -0.26
CA TYR A 218 -39.53 -15.19 -1.34
C TYR A 218 -39.20 -14.09 -2.34
N PRO A 219 -39.43 -14.29 -3.65
CA PRO A 219 -39.23 -13.25 -4.63
C PRO A 219 -40.31 -12.15 -4.47
N ALA A 220 -39.91 -10.90 -4.66
CA ALA A 220 -40.85 -9.78 -4.78
C ALA A 220 -41.71 -9.97 -6.05
N PRO A 221 -43.01 -9.60 -6.02
CA PRO A 221 -43.90 -9.69 -7.18
C PRO A 221 -43.48 -8.69 -8.26
N MET A 222 -42.71 -9.16 -9.23
CA MET A 222 -42.33 -8.42 -10.43
C MET A 222 -43.54 -8.20 -11.35
N PRO A 223 -43.72 -7.01 -11.95
CA PRO A 223 -44.66 -6.83 -13.06
C PRO A 223 -44.30 -7.78 -14.20
N GLN A 224 -45.29 -8.54 -14.69
CA GLN A 224 -45.09 -9.43 -15.83
C GLN A 224 -44.92 -8.60 -17.10
N TYR A 225 -43.73 -8.66 -17.70
CA TYR A 225 -43.42 -8.00 -18.97
C TYR A 225 -43.30 -9.05 -20.07
N GLU A 226 -44.38 -9.24 -20.83
CA GLU A 226 -44.30 -9.94 -22.11
C GLU A 226 -43.47 -9.10 -23.08
N GLY A 227 -42.55 -9.73 -23.81
CA GLY A 227 -41.64 -9.01 -24.69
C GLY A 227 -42.36 -8.58 -25.97
N CYS A 228 -42.50 -7.27 -26.18
CA CYS A 228 -42.96 -6.73 -27.46
C CYS A 228 -42.04 -7.21 -28.60
N SER A 229 -42.58 -8.05 -29.49
CA SER A 229 -41.97 -8.33 -30.78
C SER A 229 -42.08 -7.10 -31.69
N PRO A 230 -41.14 -6.89 -32.62
CA PRO A 230 -41.21 -5.76 -33.55
C PRO A 230 -42.30 -5.95 -34.60
N SER A 231 -42.77 -4.83 -35.14
CA SER A 231 -43.73 -4.68 -36.24
C SER A 231 -45.19 -5.12 -35.98
N GLN A 232 -46.06 -4.13 -35.85
CA GLN A 232 -46.90 -3.70 -36.98
C GLN A 232 -47.13 -2.18 -36.93
N LYS A 233 -47.47 -1.59 -38.07
CA LYS A 233 -47.95 -0.20 -38.20
C LYS A 233 -49.48 -0.21 -38.22
N GLU A 234 -50.07 0.99 -38.29
CA GLU A 234 -51.51 1.25 -38.45
C GLU A 234 -52.34 1.06 -37.17
N GLN A 235 -53.38 1.87 -36.89
CA GLN A 235 -53.86 3.09 -37.55
C GLN A 235 -54.52 3.99 -36.47
N ALA A 236 -54.68 5.29 -36.74
CA ALA A 236 -55.37 6.21 -35.82
C ALA A 236 -56.87 6.32 -36.18
N ALA A 237 -57.75 6.26 -35.19
CA ALA A 237 -59.17 6.60 -35.32
C ALA A 237 -59.76 7.06 -33.98
N ASP A 238 -60.70 8.01 -34.05
CA ASP A 238 -61.30 8.69 -32.91
C ASP A 238 -62.27 7.83 -32.07
N SER A 239 -62.52 8.23 -30.82
CA SER A 239 -63.76 8.97 -30.50
C SER A 239 -64.04 9.12 -28.99
N ASN A 240 -64.80 10.17 -28.65
CA ASN A 240 -65.37 10.36 -27.32
C ASN A 240 -66.52 9.37 -27.05
N SER A 241 -66.71 8.95 -25.79
CA SER A 241 -67.87 9.37 -25.00
C SER A 241 -67.93 8.69 -23.63
N SER A 242 -68.86 9.13 -22.78
CA SER A 242 -68.98 8.72 -21.40
C SER A 242 -70.17 7.79 -21.12
N SER A 243 -70.05 7.04 -20.02
CA SER A 243 -71.05 6.91 -18.95
C SER A 243 -71.62 5.51 -18.63
N LYS A 244 -72.05 5.40 -17.36
CA LYS A 244 -73.05 4.47 -16.80
C LYS A 244 -72.68 2.98 -16.61
N GLN A 245 -72.59 2.59 -15.34
CA GLN A 245 -73.17 1.31 -14.90
C GLN A 245 -74.72 1.37 -15.04
N PRO A 246 -75.42 0.23 -15.12
CA PRO A 246 -75.93 -0.37 -13.87
C PRO A 246 -75.86 -1.91 -13.81
N GLY A 247 -75.52 -2.47 -12.65
CA GLY A 247 -75.56 -3.92 -12.40
C GLY A 247 -76.91 -4.42 -11.86
N HIS A 248 -77.09 -5.74 -11.67
CA HIS A 248 -78.36 -6.28 -11.11
C HIS A 248 -78.28 -7.61 -10.33
N LYS A 249 -78.31 -7.49 -8.99
CA LYS A 249 -79.12 -8.29 -8.01
C LYS A 249 -79.29 -9.82 -8.17
N LYS A 250 -78.86 -10.58 -7.15
CA LYS A 250 -79.71 -11.43 -6.25
C LYS A 250 -78.85 -12.25 -5.24
N LYS A 251 -79.38 -12.96 -4.21
CA LYS A 251 -80.26 -12.66 -3.04
C LYS A 251 -80.52 -13.96 -2.24
N LYS A 252 -80.74 -13.89 -0.91
CA LYS A 252 -81.05 -14.98 0.09
C LYS A 252 -79.79 -15.76 0.58
N SER A 253 -79.51 -16.00 1.89
CA SER A 253 -80.25 -16.36 3.15
C SER A 253 -80.42 -17.88 3.33
N ARG A 254 -80.31 -18.55 4.49
CA ARG A 254 -80.61 -18.32 5.95
C ARG A 254 -79.82 -19.43 6.75
N SER A 255 -79.62 -19.53 8.07
CA SER A 255 -79.69 -18.73 9.32
C SER A 255 -79.81 -19.68 10.54
N LYS A 256 -79.16 -19.41 11.71
CA LYS A 256 -79.34 -20.08 13.05
C LYS A 256 -78.88 -21.55 13.17
N SER A 257 -78.56 -22.13 14.34
CA SER A 257 -78.52 -21.71 15.79
C SER A 257 -77.20 -22.25 16.46
N LYS A 258 -76.85 -22.17 17.76
CA LYS A 258 -77.57 -21.98 19.06
C LYS A 258 -76.65 -21.26 20.11
N ARG A 259 -77.20 -20.89 21.27
CA ARG A 259 -76.58 -20.22 22.46
C ARG A 259 -76.32 -21.19 23.63
N GLU A 260 -75.47 -20.75 24.59
CA GLU A 260 -75.55 -20.82 26.08
C GLU A 260 -74.13 -20.97 26.72
N SER A 261 -73.77 -20.42 27.90
CA SER A 261 -74.34 -19.33 28.74
C SER A 261 -73.44 -18.98 29.97
N ALA A 262 -73.48 -17.72 30.44
CA ALA A 262 -73.08 -17.21 31.78
C ALA A 262 -71.57 -17.29 32.20
N GLY A 263 -71.06 -16.48 33.15
CA GLY A 263 -71.71 -15.48 34.03
C GLY A 263 -70.80 -14.28 34.42
N GLU A 264 -71.25 -13.44 35.34
CA GLU A 264 -70.70 -12.10 35.69
C GLU A 264 -69.94 -12.07 37.04
N GLU A 265 -69.04 -11.08 37.24
CA GLU A 265 -69.10 -10.00 38.27
C GLU A 265 -67.85 -9.06 38.14
N ARG A 266 -67.96 -7.72 38.09
CA ARG A 266 -67.92 -6.68 39.18
C ARG A 266 -66.57 -6.60 39.96
N ARG A 267 -66.01 -5.44 40.35
CA ARG A 267 -66.32 -3.97 40.22
C ARG A 267 -65.15 -3.13 40.80
N GLU A 268 -65.01 -1.85 40.39
CA GLU A 268 -64.31 -0.69 41.06
C GLU A 268 -62.83 -0.89 41.54
N ASP A 269 -61.90 0.07 41.70
CA ASP A 269 -61.76 1.56 41.67
C ASP A 269 -60.37 1.92 41.04
N GLY A 270 -59.91 3.17 40.80
CA GLY A 270 -60.44 4.54 40.97
C GLY A 270 -59.29 5.61 40.99
N GLY A 271 -59.51 6.82 40.44
CA GLY A 271 -58.54 7.97 40.43
C GLY A 271 -57.43 7.92 39.35
N GLY A 272 -56.80 9.00 38.87
CA GLY A 272 -56.81 10.46 39.21
C GLY A 272 -55.39 10.98 39.54
N GLU A 273 -54.86 12.15 39.14
CA GLU A 273 -55.33 13.29 38.32
C GLU A 273 -54.10 14.00 37.64
N GLU A 274 -54.30 15.12 36.94
CA GLU A 274 -53.27 15.93 36.23
C GLU A 274 -52.59 16.99 37.13
N ALA A 275 -51.35 17.42 36.80
CA ALA A 275 -50.81 18.71 37.27
C ALA A 275 -49.65 19.29 36.41
N GLU A 276 -49.81 20.58 36.08
CA GLU A 276 -48.85 21.60 35.61
C GLU A 276 -47.73 21.93 36.64
N MET A 277 -46.67 22.74 36.41
CA MET A 277 -45.95 23.32 35.25
C MET A 277 -44.63 23.98 35.78
N LEU A 278 -43.73 24.45 34.90
CA LEU A 278 -42.58 25.40 35.04
C LEU A 278 -42.34 26.10 36.43
N GLN A 279 -41.12 26.48 36.87
CA GLN A 279 -40.22 27.45 36.19
C GLN A 279 -38.93 27.77 37.04
N ARG A 280 -37.94 28.47 36.43
CA ARG A 280 -36.83 29.29 37.03
C ARG A 280 -35.58 28.56 37.58
N LEU A 281 -34.35 28.83 37.08
CA LEU A 281 -33.40 29.99 37.20
C LEU A 281 -32.60 30.01 38.54
N GLU A 282 -31.35 30.52 38.66
CA GLU A 282 -30.18 30.65 37.76
C GLU A 282 -28.94 31.22 38.53
N ILE A 283 -27.73 31.11 37.95
CA ILE A 283 -26.52 32.00 38.10
C ILE A 283 -25.90 32.26 39.50
N GLY A 284 -24.56 32.08 39.61
CA GLY A 284 -23.70 32.62 40.67
C GLY A 284 -22.19 32.61 40.31
N LYS A 285 -21.39 33.58 40.82
CA LYS A 285 -19.99 33.88 40.42
C LYS A 285 -19.23 34.51 41.61
N ALA A 286 -17.89 34.47 41.80
CA ALA A 286 -16.73 33.82 41.14
C ALA A 286 -15.71 33.41 42.26
N SER A 287 -14.36 33.46 42.26
CA SER A 287 -13.25 33.83 41.33
C SER A 287 -11.89 33.31 41.90
N THR A 288 -10.79 33.40 41.12
CA THR A 288 -9.36 33.60 41.55
C THR A 288 -8.67 32.68 42.59
N GLY A 289 -7.51 32.09 42.25
CA GLY A 289 -6.52 31.59 43.23
C GLY A 289 -5.48 30.58 42.68
N ASP A 290 -4.19 30.93 42.69
CA ASP A 290 -3.05 30.20 42.08
C ASP A 290 -2.57 28.90 42.77
N SER A 291 -1.70 28.16 42.04
CA SER A 291 -0.60 27.27 42.53
C SER A 291 -0.95 25.88 43.15
N ALA A 292 -0.08 24.86 43.19
CA ALA A 292 1.08 24.47 42.34
C ALA A 292 1.59 23.02 42.67
N PHE A 293 2.40 22.46 41.74
CA PHE A 293 3.48 21.46 41.95
C PHE A 293 3.23 19.97 42.30
N SER A 294 4.26 19.16 41.98
CA SER A 294 4.56 17.76 42.35
C SER A 294 3.66 16.64 41.80
N LEU A 295 4.15 15.60 41.09
CA LEU A 295 5.25 14.63 41.33
C LEU A 295 4.97 13.57 42.41
N ARG A 296 4.83 12.30 41.98
CA ARG A 296 5.61 11.15 42.49
C ARG A 296 5.40 9.83 41.72
N GLN A 297 6.49 9.30 41.16
CA GLN A 297 6.84 7.86 41.21
C GLN A 297 7.23 7.51 42.68
N PRO A 298 7.28 6.25 43.18
CA PRO A 298 8.07 5.11 42.65
C PRO A 298 7.39 3.73 42.97
N PRO A 299 8.06 2.55 43.09
CA PRO A 299 9.48 2.20 42.82
C PRO A 299 9.72 0.92 41.96
N ARG A 300 11.01 0.64 41.70
CA ARG A 300 11.56 -0.64 41.25
C ARG A 300 12.20 -1.39 42.43
N GLY A 301 12.34 -2.72 42.37
CA GLY A 301 13.17 -3.48 43.33
C GLY A 301 13.38 -4.97 43.00
N HIS A 302 14.63 -5.32 42.66
CA HIS A 302 15.35 -6.59 42.89
C HIS A 302 14.73 -7.99 42.65
N SER A 303 15.21 -8.62 41.55
CA SER A 303 15.94 -9.91 41.48
C SER A 303 15.74 -11.09 42.46
N ASP A 304 15.74 -12.29 41.84
CA ASP A 304 16.32 -13.59 42.27
C ASP A 304 15.40 -14.67 42.92
N GLY A 305 15.78 -15.96 42.84
CA GLY A 305 15.25 -17.03 43.73
C GLY A 305 14.32 -18.15 43.19
N THR A 306 14.83 -19.05 42.34
CA THR A 306 14.80 -20.54 42.47
C THR A 306 13.75 -21.28 43.33
N VAL A 307 12.90 -22.15 42.69
CA VAL A 307 12.35 -23.49 43.11
C VAL A 307 11.57 -23.60 44.46
N THR A 308 10.32 -24.11 44.54
CA THR A 308 9.84 -25.54 44.51
C THR A 308 8.38 -25.61 43.98
N SER A 309 7.87 -26.61 43.24
CA SER A 309 7.55 -28.03 43.57
C SER A 309 6.73 -28.25 44.86
N SER A 310 5.79 -29.20 44.97
CA SER A 310 5.24 -30.21 44.05
C SER A 310 3.68 -30.13 44.05
N ASP A 311 2.80 -31.07 43.68
CA ASP A 311 2.78 -32.48 43.21
C ASP A 311 1.44 -32.71 42.42
N GLY A 312 1.13 -33.83 41.76
CA GLY A 312 1.92 -35.05 41.50
C GLY A 312 1.05 -36.32 41.37
N LYS A 313 1.00 -36.92 40.16
CA LYS A 313 0.93 -38.39 39.91
C LYS A 313 0.89 -38.76 38.41
N ASP A 314 1.93 -39.48 38.04
CA ASP A 314 2.16 -40.49 36.98
C ASP A 314 0.91 -41.00 36.21
N ALA A 315 0.87 -41.07 34.86
CA ALA A 315 1.72 -41.79 33.89
C ALA A 315 1.43 -43.32 33.82
N PRO A 316 1.77 -44.08 32.74
CA PRO A 316 2.54 -43.71 31.54
C PRO A 316 1.96 -44.16 30.16
N GLY A 317 2.61 -43.74 29.07
CA GLY A 317 2.89 -44.63 27.91
C GLY A 317 2.00 -44.58 26.67
N SER A 318 2.43 -43.85 25.62
CA SER A 318 2.19 -44.25 24.23
C SER A 318 3.23 -43.63 23.28
N PHE A 319 4.03 -44.47 22.61
CA PHE A 319 5.02 -44.03 21.60
C PHE A 319 4.38 -43.95 20.21
N TYR A 320 4.26 -42.77 19.59
CA TYR A 320 4.22 -42.63 18.12
C TYR A 320 4.79 -41.25 17.68
N PRO A 321 5.52 -41.15 16.55
CA PRO A 321 6.30 -39.93 16.23
C PRO A 321 5.49 -38.73 15.72
N SER A 322 5.97 -37.53 16.01
CA SER A 322 5.39 -36.26 15.56
C SER A 322 5.78 -35.89 14.12
N TRP A 323 5.15 -36.52 13.13
CA TRP A 323 5.23 -36.12 11.71
C TRP A 323 3.86 -35.79 11.11
N LYS A 324 3.23 -34.71 11.60
CA LYS A 324 2.15 -33.98 10.90
C LYS A 324 2.63 -32.61 10.41
N LYS A 325 3.54 -32.62 9.43
CA LYS A 325 3.86 -31.50 8.54
C LYS A 325 3.75 -31.98 7.09
N ILE A 326 3.58 -31.04 6.16
CA ILE A 326 3.02 -31.24 4.81
C ILE A 326 1.52 -31.61 4.91
N ASN A 327 0.56 -30.82 4.42
CA ASN A 327 0.65 -29.58 3.64
C ASN A 327 0.21 -28.37 4.49
N SER A 328 1.05 -27.33 4.61
CA SER A 328 0.72 -26.08 5.32
C SER A 328 1.42 -24.88 4.70
N SER A 329 0.66 -23.83 4.47
CA SER A 329 1.12 -22.48 4.11
C SER A 329 0.28 -21.43 4.85
N ASP A 330 0.06 -21.67 6.15
CA ASP A 330 -0.50 -20.73 7.13
C ASP A 330 0.47 -20.77 8.34
N SER A 331 1.42 -19.84 8.46
CA SER A 331 2.49 -19.86 9.49
C SER A 331 2.77 -18.48 10.12
N ASP A 332 1.70 -17.77 10.52
CA ASP A 332 1.74 -16.40 11.07
C ASP A 332 1.28 -16.28 12.54
N TYR A 333 1.16 -17.40 13.27
CA TYR A 333 0.64 -17.38 14.65
C TYR A 333 1.45 -18.26 15.62
N SER A 334 2.19 -17.61 16.51
CA SER A 334 2.71 -18.18 17.75
C SER A 334 2.00 -17.60 18.98
N ASP A 335 2.05 -18.36 20.07
CA ASP A 335 1.71 -17.99 21.44
C ASP A 335 0.25 -17.67 21.80
N THR A 336 0.05 -17.37 23.09
CA THR A 336 -1.11 -17.78 23.91
C THR A 336 -2.45 -17.14 23.54
N GLU A 337 -3.53 -17.93 23.69
CA GLU A 337 -4.97 -17.62 23.63
C GLU A 337 -5.50 -16.85 22.40
N GLY A 338 -4.94 -15.68 22.08
CA GLY A 338 -5.23 -14.88 20.90
C GLY A 338 -5.06 -15.67 19.60
N GLY A 339 -4.18 -16.68 19.56
CA GLY A 339 -4.07 -17.62 18.45
C GLY A 339 -5.34 -18.43 18.18
N ILE A 340 -6.11 -18.81 19.21
CA ILE A 340 -7.39 -19.52 19.06
C ILE A 340 -8.47 -18.57 18.51
N GLN A 341 -8.54 -17.34 19.03
CA GLN A 341 -9.48 -16.32 18.55
C GLN A 341 -9.13 -15.83 17.13
N GLY A 342 -7.85 -15.75 16.76
CA GLY A 342 -7.37 -15.49 15.41
C GLY A 342 -7.78 -16.60 14.44
N LYS A 343 -7.52 -17.86 14.83
CA LYS A 343 -7.94 -19.07 14.08
C LYS A 343 -9.45 -19.13 13.88
N LEU A 344 -10.25 -18.79 14.89
CA LEU A 344 -11.72 -18.74 14.77
C LEU A 344 -12.16 -17.63 13.80
N ARG A 345 -11.62 -16.40 13.91
CA ARG A 345 -11.91 -15.31 12.96
C ARG A 345 -11.53 -15.66 11.52
N SER A 346 -10.40 -16.35 11.32
CA SER A 346 -9.98 -16.88 10.02
C SER A 346 -10.96 -17.92 9.46
N LEU A 347 -11.42 -18.87 10.29
CA LEU A 347 -12.42 -19.87 9.91
C LEU A 347 -13.79 -19.25 9.61
N GLN A 348 -14.23 -18.25 10.38
CA GLN A 348 -15.43 -17.46 10.10
C GLN A 348 -15.31 -16.73 8.75
N GLY A 349 -14.15 -16.14 8.45
CA GLY A 349 -13.86 -15.58 7.12
C GLY A 349 -13.94 -16.61 5.99
N LYS A 350 -13.42 -17.83 6.22
CA LYS A 350 -13.53 -18.95 5.27
C LYS A 350 -14.98 -19.44 5.09
N VAL A 351 -15.84 -19.37 6.12
CA VAL A 351 -17.31 -19.58 5.98
C VAL A 351 -17.94 -18.50 5.08
N ARG A 352 -17.69 -17.21 5.33
CA ARG A 352 -18.24 -16.12 4.51
C ARG A 352 -17.78 -16.19 3.05
N GLN A 353 -16.51 -16.53 2.82
CA GLN A 353 -15.98 -16.79 1.47
C GLN A 353 -16.70 -17.95 0.77
N GLY A 354 -16.95 -19.05 1.49
CA GLY A 354 -17.70 -20.20 0.96
C GLY A 354 -19.16 -19.86 0.58
N ALA A 355 -19.82 -19.00 1.35
CA ALA A 355 -21.16 -18.51 1.04
C ALA A 355 -21.19 -17.68 -0.24
N LEU A 356 -20.24 -16.76 -0.42
CA LEU A 356 -20.13 -15.92 -1.62
C LEU A 356 -19.79 -16.75 -2.87
N ALA A 357 -18.88 -17.72 -2.77
CA ALA A 357 -18.56 -18.64 -3.87
C ALA A 357 -19.77 -19.50 -4.28
N SER A 358 -20.54 -20.00 -3.30
CA SER A 358 -21.79 -20.74 -3.53
C SER A 358 -22.87 -19.86 -4.17
N PHE A 359 -22.97 -18.60 -3.76
CA PHE A 359 -23.94 -17.65 -4.32
C PHE A 359 -23.58 -17.26 -5.77
N LEU A 360 -22.31 -17.00 -6.06
CA LEU A 360 -21.81 -16.81 -7.44
C LEU A 360 -22.11 -18.03 -8.33
N SER A 361 -22.01 -19.24 -7.78
CA SER A 361 -22.38 -20.47 -8.48
C SER A 361 -23.88 -20.56 -8.72
N THR A 362 -24.70 -20.22 -7.71
CA THR A 362 -26.16 -20.17 -7.80
C THR A 362 -26.64 -19.21 -8.89
N ILE A 363 -26.07 -18.00 -8.95
CA ILE A 363 -26.36 -16.98 -9.97
C ILE A 363 -26.08 -17.50 -11.40
N LYS A 364 -25.02 -18.31 -11.58
CA LYS A 364 -24.68 -18.93 -12.86
C LYS A 364 -25.56 -20.14 -13.23
N SER A 365 -26.31 -20.69 -12.26
CA SER A 365 -27.18 -21.86 -12.44
C SER A 365 -28.66 -21.52 -12.67
N ILE A 366 -29.09 -20.27 -12.39
CA ILE A 366 -30.50 -19.84 -12.49
C ILE A 366 -30.73 -18.82 -13.62
N GLU A 367 -31.97 -18.68 -14.06
CA GLU A 367 -32.34 -17.62 -14.99
C GLU A 367 -32.28 -16.24 -14.33
N LYS A 368 -31.68 -15.27 -15.03
CA LYS A 368 -31.55 -13.89 -14.54
C LYS A 368 -32.91 -13.25 -14.19
N LYS A 369 -33.99 -13.59 -14.91
CA LYS A 369 -35.37 -13.17 -14.61
C LYS A 369 -35.83 -13.59 -13.20
N VAL A 370 -35.48 -14.80 -12.76
CA VAL A 370 -35.81 -15.32 -11.42
C VAL A 370 -34.96 -14.63 -10.35
N LEU A 371 -33.68 -14.39 -10.65
CA LEU A 371 -32.76 -13.65 -9.77
C LEU A 371 -33.24 -12.23 -9.44
N TYR A 372 -33.83 -11.51 -10.41
CA TYR A 372 -34.32 -10.13 -10.19
C TYR A 372 -35.44 -10.04 -9.15
N GLY A 373 -36.26 -11.08 -8.98
CA GLY A 373 -37.23 -11.16 -7.89
C GLY A 373 -36.60 -11.08 -6.49
N TYR A 374 -35.30 -11.39 -6.36
CA TYR A 374 -34.55 -11.32 -5.11
C TYR A 374 -33.67 -10.07 -4.96
N TRP A 375 -33.73 -9.11 -5.90
CA TRP A 375 -32.82 -7.96 -5.97
C TRP A 375 -32.69 -7.18 -4.66
N SER A 376 -33.82 -6.75 -4.08
CA SER A 376 -33.90 -6.00 -2.81
C SER A 376 -33.45 -6.80 -1.58
N SER A 377 -33.23 -8.12 -1.71
CA SER A 377 -32.60 -8.90 -0.64
C SER A 377 -31.07 -8.81 -0.65
N PHE A 378 -30.42 -8.30 -1.69
CA PHE A 378 -28.96 -8.33 -1.82
C PHE A 378 -28.31 -6.98 -2.17
N ILE A 379 -29.05 -6.09 -2.84
CA ILE A 379 -28.63 -4.72 -3.20
C ILE A 379 -29.44 -3.73 -2.33
N PRO A 380 -28.82 -2.68 -1.74
CA PRO A 380 -29.54 -1.67 -0.98
C PRO A 380 -30.43 -0.79 -1.86
N ASP A 381 -31.39 -0.09 -1.26
CA ASP A 381 -32.38 0.77 -1.90
C ASP A 381 -32.43 2.21 -1.32
N ALA A 382 -31.97 2.40 -0.08
CA ALA A 382 -31.84 3.70 0.57
C ALA A 382 -30.61 3.80 1.50
N PRO A 383 -30.02 5.00 1.69
CA PRO A 383 -28.96 5.21 2.67
C PRO A 383 -29.49 5.07 4.11
N GLY A 384 -28.93 4.13 4.87
CA GLY A 384 -29.42 3.72 6.19
C GLY A 384 -29.17 4.71 7.35
N ILE A 385 -29.71 5.92 7.25
CA ILE A 385 -29.73 6.93 8.32
C ILE A 385 -30.98 6.70 9.18
N GLY A 386 -30.81 6.40 10.48
CA GLY A 386 -31.90 6.24 11.45
C GLY A 386 -32.67 4.91 11.43
N GLY A 387 -32.59 4.13 10.35
CA GLY A 387 -33.21 2.80 10.26
C GLY A 387 -32.26 1.62 10.58
N PRO A 388 -32.78 0.41 10.84
CA PRO A 388 -31.95 -0.80 10.96
C PRO A 388 -31.25 -1.10 9.64
N GLN A 389 -29.91 -1.21 9.66
CA GLN A 389 -29.11 -1.34 8.43
C GLN A 389 -29.46 -2.61 7.63
N THR A 390 -29.85 -2.44 6.37
CA THR A 390 -30.14 -3.52 5.42
C THR A 390 -28.85 -4.24 5.01
N MET A 391 -28.60 -5.38 5.66
CA MET A 391 -27.44 -6.24 5.40
C MET A 391 -27.45 -6.73 3.94
N SER A 392 -26.50 -6.20 3.15
CA SER A 392 -26.39 -6.34 1.69
C SER A 392 -24.98 -6.75 1.25
N LEU A 393 -24.80 -7.14 -0.02
CA LEU A 393 -23.47 -7.43 -0.59
C LEU A 393 -22.51 -6.26 -0.39
N MET A 394 -23.02 -5.03 -0.51
CA MET A 394 -22.28 -3.80 -0.32
C MET A 394 -21.81 -3.60 1.13
N THR A 395 -22.57 -4.10 2.12
CA THR A 395 -22.13 -4.10 3.53
C THR A 395 -20.86 -4.93 3.72
N ILE A 396 -20.73 -6.06 3.01
CA ILE A 396 -19.51 -6.89 3.04
C ILE A 396 -18.36 -6.17 2.33
N ALA A 397 -18.59 -5.67 1.12
CA ALA A 397 -17.58 -4.98 0.33
C ALA A 397 -17.01 -3.72 1.01
N LEU A 398 -17.77 -3.08 1.92
CA LEU A 398 -17.30 -1.95 2.73
C LEU A 398 -16.72 -2.34 4.10
N LYS A 399 -17.22 -3.40 4.76
CA LYS A 399 -16.97 -3.64 6.21
C LYS A 399 -16.31 -4.96 6.56
N ASP A 400 -16.13 -5.91 5.64
CA ASP A 400 -15.49 -7.19 5.98
C ASP A 400 -13.98 -7.01 6.19
N PRO A 401 -13.37 -7.52 7.29
CA PRO A 401 -11.92 -7.42 7.49
C PRO A 401 -11.09 -8.18 6.43
N SER A 402 -11.65 -9.20 5.76
CA SER A 402 -10.92 -10.04 4.81
C SER A 402 -11.03 -9.53 3.35
N PRO A 403 -9.92 -9.13 2.69
CA PRO A 403 -9.95 -8.68 1.29
C PRO A 403 -10.50 -9.74 0.33
N LYS A 404 -10.27 -11.03 0.62
CA LYS A 404 -10.80 -12.16 -0.17
C LYS A 404 -12.33 -12.25 -0.10
N VAL A 405 -12.92 -11.85 1.02
CA VAL A 405 -14.39 -11.83 1.21
C VAL A 405 -14.99 -10.57 0.55
N ARG A 406 -14.33 -9.40 0.68
CA ARG A 406 -14.72 -8.17 -0.06
C ARG A 406 -14.70 -8.38 -1.57
N THR A 407 -13.63 -8.97 -2.11
CA THR A 407 -13.53 -9.39 -3.52
C THR A 407 -14.65 -10.36 -3.93
N GLY A 408 -14.98 -11.35 -3.09
CA GLY A 408 -16.08 -12.27 -3.35
C GLY A 408 -17.45 -11.57 -3.48
N ALA A 409 -17.71 -10.55 -2.67
CA ALA A 409 -18.95 -9.77 -2.74
C ALA A 409 -19.03 -8.93 -4.03
N LEU A 410 -17.93 -8.31 -4.45
CA LEU A 410 -17.84 -7.57 -5.73
C LEU A 410 -18.07 -8.50 -6.94
N GLN A 411 -17.51 -9.70 -6.93
CA GLN A 411 -17.71 -10.71 -7.99
C GLN A 411 -19.16 -11.19 -8.07
N VAL A 412 -19.84 -11.37 -6.93
CA VAL A 412 -21.28 -11.66 -6.88
C VAL A 412 -22.09 -10.49 -7.44
N MET A 413 -21.79 -9.24 -7.07
CA MET A 413 -22.50 -8.06 -7.59
C MET A 413 -22.33 -7.91 -9.12
N SER A 414 -21.13 -8.10 -9.66
CA SER A 414 -20.92 -8.14 -11.13
C SER A 414 -21.79 -9.21 -11.78
N ALA A 415 -21.82 -10.44 -11.25
CA ALA A 415 -22.63 -11.52 -11.81
C ALA A 415 -24.15 -11.27 -11.73
N MET A 416 -24.61 -10.40 -10.81
CA MET A 416 -26.01 -9.92 -10.79
C MET A 416 -26.29 -8.83 -11.83
N LEU A 417 -25.31 -7.96 -12.12
CA LEU A 417 -25.42 -6.85 -13.07
C LEU A 417 -25.23 -7.28 -14.54
N GLU A 418 -24.35 -8.25 -14.80
CA GLU A 418 -24.06 -8.79 -16.13
C GLU A 418 -25.34 -9.19 -16.88
N GLY A 419 -25.61 -8.54 -18.01
CA GLY A 419 -26.79 -8.78 -18.85
C GLY A 419 -28.11 -8.17 -18.35
N SER A 420 -28.09 -7.30 -17.33
CA SER A 420 -29.30 -6.77 -16.68
C SER A 420 -30.05 -5.65 -17.41
N LYS A 421 -29.67 -5.28 -18.65
CA LYS A 421 -30.22 -4.15 -19.41
C LYS A 421 -31.75 -4.09 -19.41
N GLN A 422 -32.42 -5.20 -19.69
CA GLN A 422 -33.89 -5.26 -19.78
C GLN A 422 -34.60 -5.02 -18.42
N PHE A 423 -33.89 -5.20 -17.32
CA PHE A 423 -34.38 -4.94 -15.96
C PHE A 423 -34.05 -3.51 -15.53
N LEU A 424 -32.80 -3.09 -15.67
CA LEU A 424 -32.33 -1.77 -15.25
C LEU A 424 -32.81 -0.62 -16.17
N SER A 425 -33.19 -0.88 -17.43
CA SER A 425 -33.76 0.12 -18.35
C SER A 425 -35.13 0.69 -17.92
N VAL A 426 -35.74 0.09 -16.89
CA VAL A 426 -37.01 0.52 -16.29
C VAL A 426 -36.78 1.50 -15.12
N ALA A 427 -35.53 1.74 -14.70
CA ALA A 427 -35.21 2.74 -13.68
C ALA A 427 -35.53 4.15 -14.18
N GLU A 428 -36.30 4.90 -13.40
CA GLU A 428 -36.79 6.24 -13.74
C GLU A 428 -37.00 7.05 -12.45
N ASP A 429 -36.58 8.31 -12.46
CA ASP A 429 -36.71 9.20 -11.31
C ASP A 429 -38.03 9.97 -11.35
N ALA A 430 -38.96 9.63 -10.44
CA ALA A 430 -40.32 10.15 -10.46
C ALA A 430 -40.39 11.62 -10.01
N SER A 431 -40.45 12.55 -10.96
CA SER A 431 -40.59 14.00 -10.72
C SER A 431 -41.92 14.39 -10.07
N ASP A 432 -42.99 13.61 -10.29
CA ASP A 432 -44.32 13.84 -9.73
C ASP A 432 -44.36 13.64 -8.20
N HIS A 433 -44.33 14.74 -7.45
CA HIS A 433 -44.52 14.77 -5.99
C HIS A 433 -45.98 14.50 -5.54
N ARG A 434 -46.75 13.71 -6.30
CA ARG A 434 -48.19 13.46 -6.10
C ARG A 434 -48.64 12.02 -6.43
N ARG A 435 -47.89 11.00 -5.99
CA ARG A 435 -48.30 9.59 -6.11
C ARG A 435 -48.37 8.94 -4.73
N ALA A 436 -49.46 8.23 -4.44
CA ALA A 436 -49.73 7.63 -3.12
C ALA A 436 -48.99 6.29 -2.87
N PHE A 437 -48.08 5.91 -3.77
CA PHE A 437 -47.24 4.72 -3.68
C PHE A 437 -45.91 4.98 -4.42
N THR A 438 -44.84 4.33 -3.98
CA THR A 438 -43.54 4.36 -4.66
C THR A 438 -43.56 3.37 -5.84
N PRO A 439 -43.42 3.80 -7.10
CA PRO A 439 -43.38 2.88 -8.23
C PRO A 439 -42.07 2.07 -8.25
N PHE A 440 -42.12 0.87 -8.81
CA PHE A 440 -40.97 -0.02 -8.91
C PHE A 440 -39.76 0.63 -9.62
N SER A 441 -40.01 1.48 -10.63
CA SER A 441 -38.99 2.22 -11.37
C SER A 441 -38.15 3.16 -10.49
N SER A 442 -38.76 3.83 -9.50
CA SER A 442 -38.04 4.77 -8.63
C SER A 442 -37.37 4.08 -7.42
N ILE A 443 -37.87 2.91 -7.01
CA ILE A 443 -37.13 2.01 -6.10
C ILE A 443 -35.84 1.55 -6.80
N LEU A 444 -35.94 1.08 -8.04
CA LEU A 444 -34.78 0.61 -8.80
C LEU A 444 -33.76 1.72 -9.09
N ALA A 445 -34.23 2.92 -9.43
CA ALA A 445 -33.40 4.13 -9.52
C ALA A 445 -32.64 4.42 -8.22
N SER A 446 -33.30 4.27 -7.06
CA SER A 446 -32.70 4.53 -5.76
C SER A 446 -31.67 3.46 -5.36
N SER A 447 -31.90 2.18 -5.69
CA SER A 447 -30.87 1.14 -5.59
C SER A 447 -29.62 1.43 -6.43
N ILE A 448 -29.79 1.91 -7.66
CA ILE A 448 -28.66 2.26 -8.54
C ILE A 448 -27.82 3.40 -7.94
N ARG A 449 -28.48 4.43 -7.37
CA ARG A 449 -27.82 5.55 -6.68
C ARG A 449 -27.00 5.11 -5.46
N GLU A 450 -27.59 4.32 -4.57
CA GLU A 450 -26.89 3.86 -3.35
C GLU A 450 -25.76 2.86 -3.69
N LEU A 451 -25.90 2.07 -4.76
CA LEU A 451 -24.83 1.21 -5.28
C LEU A 451 -23.63 2.05 -5.76
N HIS A 452 -23.85 3.09 -6.58
CA HIS A 452 -22.79 4.02 -7.00
C HIS A 452 -22.12 4.71 -5.80
N ARG A 453 -22.92 5.28 -4.88
CA ARG A 453 -22.43 5.97 -3.68
C ARG A 453 -21.56 5.06 -2.81
N CYS A 454 -21.90 3.77 -2.72
CA CYS A 454 -21.12 2.82 -1.93
C CYS A 454 -19.90 2.27 -2.68
N LEU A 455 -19.93 2.12 -4.01
CA LEU A 455 -18.74 1.77 -4.79
C LEU A 455 -17.66 2.84 -4.70
N LEU A 456 -18.05 4.13 -4.68
CA LEU A 456 -17.17 5.25 -4.33
C LEU A 456 -16.51 5.07 -2.96
N LEU A 457 -17.32 4.81 -1.91
CA LEU A 457 -16.80 4.60 -0.56
C LEU A 457 -15.87 3.38 -0.47
N ALA A 458 -16.12 2.34 -1.26
CA ALA A 458 -15.24 1.16 -1.33
C ALA A 458 -13.91 1.49 -2.03
N LEU A 459 -13.93 2.26 -3.12
CA LEU A 459 -12.72 2.69 -3.83
C LEU A 459 -11.80 3.53 -2.93
N VAL A 460 -12.36 4.43 -2.12
CA VAL A 460 -11.61 5.30 -1.20
C VAL A 460 -11.12 4.56 0.06
N ALA A 461 -11.85 3.55 0.53
CA ALA A 461 -11.52 2.83 1.76
C ALA A 461 -10.66 1.55 1.56
N GLU A 462 -10.52 1.05 0.34
CA GLU A 462 -9.83 -0.21 0.06
C GLU A 462 -8.31 -0.05 -0.05
N SER A 463 -7.57 -0.86 0.71
CA SER A 463 -6.10 -0.87 0.76
C SER A 463 -5.47 -2.08 0.03
N SER A 464 -6.27 -3.09 -0.32
CA SER A 464 -5.82 -4.25 -1.07
C SER A 464 -5.80 -3.98 -2.57
N GLN A 465 -4.61 -3.97 -3.18
CA GLN A 465 -4.44 -3.85 -4.64
C GLN A 465 -5.31 -4.85 -5.42
N GLN A 466 -5.47 -6.08 -4.93
CA GLN A 466 -6.30 -7.10 -5.59
C GLN A 466 -7.79 -6.74 -5.55
N THR A 467 -8.29 -6.18 -4.46
CA THR A 467 -9.70 -5.75 -4.36
C THR A 467 -9.94 -4.42 -5.07
N LEU A 468 -9.01 -3.46 -4.98
CA LEU A 468 -8.99 -2.26 -5.84
C LEU A 468 -9.08 -2.65 -7.32
N THR A 469 -8.29 -3.63 -7.76
CA THR A 469 -8.33 -4.17 -9.12
C THR A 469 -9.69 -4.80 -9.48
N GLN A 470 -10.53 -5.17 -8.51
CA GLN A 470 -11.88 -5.73 -8.74
C GLN A 470 -12.99 -4.66 -8.65
N ILE A 471 -12.76 -3.56 -7.93
CA ILE A 471 -13.61 -2.35 -7.94
C ILE A 471 -13.39 -1.56 -9.25
N ILE A 472 -12.12 -1.42 -9.65
CA ILE A 472 -11.67 -0.74 -10.87
C ILE A 472 -11.88 -1.61 -12.12
N LYS A 473 -11.92 -2.95 -11.99
CA LYS A 473 -12.16 -3.82 -13.16
C LYS A 473 -13.52 -3.51 -13.78
N VAL A 474 -13.45 -3.35 -15.10
CA VAL A 474 -14.54 -3.10 -16.06
C VAL A 474 -15.92 -3.64 -15.65
N PRO A 475 -16.14 -4.90 -15.20
CA PRO A 475 -17.49 -5.42 -15.02
C PRO A 475 -18.41 -4.59 -14.12
N VAL A 476 -18.09 -4.32 -12.85
CA VAL A 476 -19.07 -3.63 -11.97
C VAL A 476 -19.39 -2.21 -12.48
N PRO A 477 -18.42 -1.34 -12.82
CA PRO A 477 -18.74 0.00 -13.32
C PRO A 477 -19.34 -0.02 -14.73
N CYS A 478 -18.82 -0.83 -15.66
CA CYS A 478 -19.28 -0.82 -17.05
C CYS A 478 -20.57 -1.62 -17.28
N ASP A 479 -20.85 -2.69 -16.52
CA ASP A 479 -22.19 -3.28 -16.48
C ASP A 479 -23.18 -2.22 -15.95
N LEU A 480 -22.85 -1.53 -14.86
CA LEU A 480 -23.75 -0.51 -14.31
C LEU A 480 -23.91 0.69 -15.26
N VAL A 481 -22.88 1.08 -16.03
CA VAL A 481 -22.95 2.15 -17.04
C VAL A 481 -23.70 1.74 -18.31
N THR A 482 -23.55 0.49 -18.79
CA THR A 482 -24.18 0.04 -20.06
C THR A 482 -25.60 -0.49 -19.92
N ASN A 483 -26.02 -0.92 -18.72
CA ASN A 483 -27.35 -1.45 -18.46
C ASN A 483 -28.36 -0.41 -17.92
N VAL A 484 -27.91 0.75 -17.41
CA VAL A 484 -28.76 1.79 -16.77
C VAL A 484 -29.03 2.99 -17.70
N PRO A 485 -30.25 3.56 -17.73
CA PRO A 485 -30.60 4.72 -18.54
C PRO A 485 -30.34 6.04 -17.81
N TYR A 486 -29.07 6.46 -17.67
CA TYR A 486 -28.69 7.67 -16.90
C TYR A 486 -29.40 8.97 -17.33
N THR A 487 -29.81 9.08 -18.59
CA THR A 487 -30.60 10.21 -19.10
C THR A 487 -32.00 10.34 -18.46
N ARG A 488 -32.47 9.32 -17.75
CA ARG A 488 -33.76 9.30 -17.01
C ARG A 488 -33.59 9.39 -15.48
N LEU A 489 -32.36 9.57 -15.00
CA LEU A 489 -32.02 9.66 -13.58
C LEU A 489 -31.59 11.09 -13.24
N SER A 490 -32.45 11.85 -12.57
CA SER A 490 -32.18 13.25 -12.29
C SER A 490 -31.08 13.43 -11.22
N ARG A 491 -30.39 14.58 -11.29
CA ARG A 491 -29.50 15.16 -10.27
C ARG A 491 -28.18 14.42 -9.92
N ASP A 492 -27.94 13.17 -10.32
CA ASP A 492 -26.71 12.43 -9.95
C ASP A 492 -25.51 12.53 -10.93
N TYR A 493 -25.62 13.31 -12.02
CA TYR A 493 -24.53 13.52 -12.99
C TYR A 493 -23.22 14.05 -12.36
N VAL A 494 -23.30 14.79 -11.25
CA VAL A 494 -22.14 15.30 -10.50
C VAL A 494 -21.31 14.14 -9.93
N ASN A 495 -21.97 13.20 -9.23
CA ASN A 495 -21.30 12.08 -8.60
C ASN A 495 -20.63 11.18 -9.65
N VAL A 496 -21.31 10.87 -10.76
CA VAL A 496 -20.74 10.06 -11.85
C VAL A 496 -19.54 10.74 -12.52
N ARG A 497 -19.57 12.07 -12.71
CA ARG A 497 -18.42 12.79 -13.30
C ARG A 497 -17.23 12.89 -12.35
N VAL A 498 -17.47 13.04 -11.04
CA VAL A 498 -16.42 12.91 -10.02
C VAL A 498 -15.83 11.50 -10.03
N CYS A 499 -16.64 10.43 -10.03
CA CYS A 499 -16.14 9.05 -10.16
C CYS A 499 -15.19 8.88 -11.36
N SER A 500 -15.58 9.37 -12.53
CA SER A 500 -14.80 9.25 -13.76
C SER A 500 -13.49 10.03 -13.69
N LEU A 501 -13.49 11.24 -13.12
CA LEU A 501 -12.29 12.04 -12.93
C LEU A 501 -11.36 11.41 -11.88
N SER A 502 -11.87 10.97 -10.73
CA SER A 502 -11.07 10.25 -9.71
C SER A 502 -10.41 8.99 -10.28
N LEU A 503 -11.15 8.23 -11.12
CA LEU A 503 -10.61 7.05 -11.80
C LEU A 503 -9.49 7.42 -12.78
N LEU A 504 -9.65 8.49 -13.56
CA LEU A 504 -8.59 8.99 -14.46
C LEU A 504 -7.36 9.47 -13.68
N GLY A 505 -7.56 10.20 -12.58
CA GLY A 505 -6.47 10.62 -11.68
C GLY A 505 -5.73 9.44 -11.06
N ALA A 506 -6.45 8.38 -10.67
CA ALA A 506 -5.86 7.13 -10.20
C ALA A 506 -5.05 6.42 -11.30
N ILE A 507 -5.59 6.30 -12.52
CA ILE A 507 -4.88 5.69 -13.66
C ILE A 507 -3.60 6.46 -13.99
N VAL A 508 -3.66 7.79 -14.01
CA VAL A 508 -2.51 8.67 -14.31
C VAL A 508 -1.44 8.60 -13.22
N SER A 509 -1.82 8.50 -11.94
CA SER A 509 -0.87 8.53 -10.82
C SER A 509 -0.21 7.17 -10.47
N VAL A 510 -0.71 6.04 -10.99
CA VAL A 510 -0.07 4.73 -10.78
C VAL A 510 1.28 4.67 -11.49
N GLN A 511 2.36 4.59 -10.69
CA GLN A 511 3.74 4.34 -11.14
C GLN A 511 4.24 5.29 -12.27
N ALA A 512 3.76 6.53 -12.30
CA ALA A 512 4.12 7.49 -13.34
C ALA A 512 5.65 7.77 -13.39
N PRO A 513 6.25 7.91 -14.58
CA PRO A 513 5.61 7.85 -15.90
C PRO A 513 5.48 6.41 -16.47
N LEU A 514 4.29 6.03 -16.91
CA LEU A 514 4.01 4.79 -17.66
C LEU A 514 3.83 5.09 -19.15
N ALA A 515 4.45 4.28 -20.03
CA ALA A 515 4.40 4.47 -21.48
C ALA A 515 2.98 4.28 -22.04
N GLU A 516 2.21 3.34 -21.47
CA GLU A 516 0.82 3.08 -21.82
C GLU A 516 -0.08 4.28 -21.53
N VAL A 517 0.18 4.98 -20.42
CA VAL A 517 -0.53 6.21 -20.05
C VAL A 517 -0.15 7.35 -21.00
N GLN A 518 1.14 7.46 -21.38
CA GLN A 518 1.56 8.44 -22.39
C GLN A 518 0.85 8.23 -23.73
N LEU A 519 0.73 6.99 -24.19
CA LEU A 519 0.00 6.63 -25.42
C LEU A 519 -1.50 6.92 -25.33
N LEU A 520 -2.16 6.61 -24.20
CA LEU A 520 -3.58 6.92 -23.96
C LEU A 520 -3.85 8.43 -23.95
N LEU A 521 -2.93 9.23 -23.43
CA LEU A 521 -3.03 10.70 -23.46
C LEU A 521 -2.79 11.28 -24.86
N GLN A 522 -2.00 10.60 -25.70
CA GLN A 522 -1.66 11.03 -27.06
C GLN A 522 -2.73 10.70 -28.11
N GLN A 523 -3.79 9.96 -27.77
CA GLN A 523 -4.87 9.71 -28.72
C GLN A 523 -5.61 11.01 -29.06
N PRO A 524 -5.83 11.33 -30.35
CA PRO A 524 -6.55 12.54 -30.74
C PRO A 524 -8.02 12.48 -30.30
N SER A 525 -8.54 13.61 -29.84
CA SER A 525 -9.95 13.77 -29.46
C SER A 525 -10.86 13.48 -30.67
N SER A 526 -11.48 12.29 -30.72
CA SER A 526 -12.49 11.98 -31.74
C SER A 526 -13.68 12.94 -31.58
N SER A 527 -13.82 13.89 -32.49
CA SER A 527 -14.83 14.95 -32.43
C SER A 527 -16.24 14.35 -32.44
N GLY A 528 -16.99 14.60 -31.36
CA GLY A 528 -18.26 13.92 -31.11
C GLY A 528 -19.22 14.75 -30.26
N VAL A 529 -20.02 15.58 -30.92
CA VAL A 529 -21.28 16.10 -30.34
C VAL A 529 -22.14 14.89 -29.94
N PRO A 530 -22.84 14.90 -28.78
CA PRO A 530 -23.60 13.74 -28.30
C PRO A 530 -24.86 13.49 -29.16
N GLY A 531 -24.70 12.86 -30.33
CA GLY A 531 -25.73 12.86 -31.37
C GLY A 531 -25.72 11.71 -32.39
N ALA A 532 -24.94 10.64 -32.22
CA ALA A 532 -25.11 9.39 -32.96
C ALA A 532 -24.44 8.20 -32.25
N ALA A 533 -25.19 7.12 -32.02
CA ALA A 533 -24.63 5.84 -31.61
C ALA A 533 -25.00 4.78 -32.65
N HIS A 534 -24.01 4.25 -33.38
CA HIS A 534 -24.14 2.98 -34.10
C HIS A 534 -22.77 2.33 -34.37
N ASP A 535 -22.79 1.01 -34.52
CA ASP A 535 -21.78 0.14 -35.17
C ASP A 535 -20.35 0.10 -34.59
N SER A 536 -20.25 -0.32 -33.33
CA SER A 536 -19.00 -0.77 -32.70
C SER A 536 -18.64 -2.22 -33.11
N GLU A 537 -18.15 -2.45 -34.33
CA GLU A 537 -17.70 -3.80 -34.74
C GLU A 537 -16.54 -3.83 -35.77
N ASN A 538 -15.33 -3.37 -35.40
CA ASN A 538 -14.12 -3.61 -36.24
C ASN A 538 -12.75 -3.69 -35.53
N TRP A 539 -12.67 -3.69 -34.20
CA TRP A 539 -11.40 -3.74 -33.43
C TRP A 539 -10.60 -5.06 -33.51
N ARG A 540 -10.82 -5.92 -34.52
CA ARG A 540 -10.16 -7.22 -34.68
C ARG A 540 -9.82 -7.59 -36.14
N LYS A 541 -8.83 -6.89 -36.72
CA LYS A 541 -7.99 -7.41 -37.82
C LYS A 541 -6.72 -6.56 -37.95
N PRO A 542 -5.51 -7.16 -37.92
CA PRO A 542 -4.35 -6.52 -38.52
C PRO A 542 -4.49 -6.60 -40.04
N GLN A 543 -4.37 -5.48 -40.75
CA GLN A 543 -4.26 -5.46 -42.21
C GLN A 543 -2.80 -5.28 -42.64
N PRO A 544 -2.40 -5.76 -43.84
CA PRO A 544 -1.00 -5.91 -44.20
C PRO A 544 -0.37 -4.62 -44.74
N GLN A 545 0.95 -4.52 -44.63
CA GLN A 545 1.74 -3.56 -45.40
C GLN A 545 1.61 -3.88 -46.91
N ALA A 546 1.37 -2.87 -47.74
CA ALA A 546 1.33 -2.99 -49.19
C ALA A 546 2.02 -1.78 -49.86
N GLY A 547 2.74 -2.04 -50.95
CA GLY A 547 3.71 -1.14 -51.58
C GLY A 547 3.25 0.29 -51.84
N GLY A 548 4.16 1.24 -51.59
CA GLY A 548 3.95 2.66 -51.86
C GLY A 548 4.12 3.06 -53.33
N ARG A 549 3.82 4.33 -53.61
CA ARG A 549 4.24 5.06 -54.82
C ARG A 549 4.60 6.48 -54.45
N ALA A 550 5.65 7.02 -55.06
CA ALA A 550 6.03 8.42 -54.93
C ALA A 550 5.06 9.32 -55.71
N GLY A 551 4.92 10.56 -55.24
CA GLY A 551 4.13 11.63 -55.85
C GLY A 551 4.48 12.94 -55.18
N GLU A 552 5.43 13.67 -55.78
CA GLU A 552 5.96 14.92 -55.24
C GLU A 552 4.96 16.06 -55.44
N THR A 553 4.70 16.86 -54.40
CA THR A 553 4.30 18.27 -54.56
C THR A 553 4.71 19.02 -53.30
N GLU A 554 5.75 19.86 -53.40
CA GLU A 554 6.10 20.81 -52.34
C GLU A 554 5.10 21.98 -52.36
N GLY A 555 4.67 22.41 -51.17
CA GLY A 555 3.70 23.49 -51.02
C GLY A 555 3.53 23.83 -49.53
N GLY A 556 4.33 24.75 -49.03
CA GLY A 556 4.47 25.00 -47.59
C GLY A 556 3.26 25.68 -46.95
N ALA A 557 2.87 25.18 -45.78
CA ALA A 557 2.05 25.88 -44.79
C ALA A 557 2.50 25.45 -43.39
N GLU A 558 3.16 26.35 -42.64
CA GLU A 558 3.60 26.07 -41.26
C GLU A 558 2.40 26.08 -40.31
N GLY A 559 1.95 24.89 -39.89
CA GLY A 559 0.69 24.68 -39.18
C GLY A 559 0.83 24.25 -37.71
N GLY A 560 1.19 25.19 -36.82
CA GLY A 560 0.80 25.20 -35.39
C GLY A 560 1.16 24.01 -34.48
N PRO A 561 2.23 24.08 -33.66
CA PRO A 561 2.60 23.04 -32.71
C PRO A 561 1.95 23.21 -31.31
N SER A 562 0.62 23.12 -31.17
CA SER A 562 -0.03 23.01 -29.85
C SER A 562 -1.46 22.42 -29.87
N GLU A 563 -1.58 21.10 -30.10
CA GLU A 563 -2.78 20.38 -29.65
C GLU A 563 -2.60 19.95 -28.18
N LEU A 564 -3.22 20.72 -27.27
CA LEU A 564 -3.51 20.30 -25.90
C LEU A 564 -4.08 18.87 -25.91
N ARG A 565 -3.45 17.93 -25.19
CA ARG A 565 -3.95 16.54 -25.14
C ARG A 565 -5.32 16.46 -24.48
N TRP A 566 -6.16 15.52 -24.93
CA TRP A 566 -7.60 15.48 -24.65
C TRP A 566 -7.98 15.62 -23.16
N LEU A 567 -7.20 15.01 -22.26
CA LEU A 567 -7.48 15.07 -20.81
C LEU A 567 -7.21 16.47 -20.24
N VAL A 568 -6.19 17.17 -20.75
CA VAL A 568 -5.93 18.57 -20.37
C VAL A 568 -7.05 19.47 -20.89
N GLN A 569 -7.45 19.32 -22.16
CA GLN A 569 -8.59 20.04 -22.72
C GLN A 569 -9.87 19.84 -21.89
N LEU A 570 -10.17 18.58 -21.53
CA LEU A 570 -11.34 18.21 -20.73
C LEU A 570 -11.30 18.85 -19.33
N CYS A 571 -10.18 18.75 -18.62
CA CYS A 571 -10.03 19.35 -17.30
C CYS A 571 -10.12 20.89 -17.36
N VAL A 572 -9.41 21.54 -18.29
CA VAL A 572 -9.49 23.00 -18.49
C VAL A 572 -10.93 23.43 -18.80
N SER A 573 -11.61 22.74 -19.71
CA SER A 573 -13.00 23.02 -20.08
C SER A 573 -13.94 22.95 -18.87
N ILE A 574 -13.87 21.88 -18.07
CA ILE A 574 -14.67 21.71 -16.84
C ILE A 574 -14.40 22.83 -15.83
N ILE A 575 -13.17 23.34 -15.77
CA ILE A 575 -12.76 24.37 -14.81
C ILE A 575 -13.17 25.78 -15.27
N THR A 576 -13.00 26.13 -16.55
CA THR A 576 -13.06 27.53 -17.02
C THR A 576 -14.23 27.88 -17.94
N VAL A 577 -14.96 26.91 -18.50
CA VAL A 577 -16.06 27.19 -19.44
C VAL A 577 -17.39 27.35 -18.68
N PRO A 578 -18.08 28.50 -18.80
CA PRO A 578 -19.43 28.65 -18.28
C PRO A 578 -20.41 27.72 -19.00
N LYS A 579 -21.48 27.31 -18.32
CA LYS A 579 -22.53 26.50 -18.94
C LYS A 579 -23.23 27.28 -20.03
N GLN A 580 -23.24 26.72 -21.25
CA GLN A 580 -24.20 27.14 -22.27
C GLN A 580 -25.59 26.73 -21.81
N GLU A 581 -26.51 27.69 -21.75
CA GLU A 581 -27.93 27.41 -21.55
C GLU A 581 -28.46 26.65 -22.77
N PRO A 582 -29.20 25.54 -22.59
CA PRO A 582 -29.92 24.92 -23.70
C PRO A 582 -31.06 25.86 -24.11
N GLN A 583 -30.97 26.46 -25.30
CA GLN A 583 -32.05 27.26 -25.87
C GLN A 583 -33.29 26.39 -26.10
N SER A 584 -34.23 26.48 -25.17
CA SER A 584 -35.54 25.82 -25.19
C SER A 584 -36.54 26.75 -24.50
N ASP A 585 -37.35 27.45 -25.29
CA ASP A 585 -38.23 28.54 -24.85
C ASP A 585 -39.45 28.08 -24.01
N SER A 586 -39.23 27.50 -22.82
CA SER A 586 -40.28 27.24 -21.83
C SER A 586 -39.75 26.90 -20.42
N ASP A 587 -39.34 27.90 -19.62
CA ASP A 587 -39.41 27.80 -18.15
C ASP A 587 -39.20 29.16 -17.42
N VAL A 588 -40.17 30.08 -17.55
CA VAL A 588 -40.15 31.36 -16.80
C VAL A 588 -40.79 31.19 -15.42
N SER A 589 -40.05 30.63 -14.45
CA SER A 589 -40.25 30.88 -13.01
C SER A 589 -39.25 30.10 -12.10
N MET A 590 -38.02 30.59 -11.93
CA MET A 590 -37.30 30.56 -10.64
C MET A 590 -36.18 31.61 -10.60
N GLY A 591 -35.75 32.01 -9.40
CA GLY A 591 -34.80 33.11 -9.20
C GLY A 591 -33.33 32.78 -9.53
N PRO A 592 -32.47 33.80 -9.70
CA PRO A 592 -31.10 33.65 -10.21
C PRO A 592 -30.11 33.15 -9.13
N THR A 593 -30.11 31.84 -8.88
CA THR A 593 -29.08 31.16 -8.05
C THR A 593 -28.48 29.91 -8.72
N GLY A 594 -28.68 29.75 -10.04
CA GLY A 594 -27.88 28.84 -10.86
C GLY A 594 -26.49 29.42 -11.11
N GLY A 595 -25.44 28.77 -10.62
CA GLY A 595 -24.06 29.21 -10.84
C GLY A 595 -23.62 29.05 -12.31
N LEU A 596 -22.88 30.05 -12.82
CA LEU A 596 -22.37 30.10 -14.20
C LEU A 596 -21.48 28.90 -14.60
N TYR A 597 -20.78 28.29 -13.64
CA TYR A 597 -19.80 27.22 -13.87
C TYR A 597 -20.33 25.82 -13.48
N GLU A 598 -19.53 24.78 -13.73
CA GLU A 598 -19.79 23.44 -13.18
C GLU A 598 -19.75 23.42 -11.64
N PRO A 599 -20.48 22.51 -10.97
CA PRO A 599 -20.48 22.43 -9.52
C PRO A 599 -19.08 22.20 -8.96
N SER A 600 -18.75 22.90 -7.87
CA SER A 600 -17.42 22.91 -7.24
C SER A 600 -16.77 21.51 -7.12
N PRO A 601 -17.45 20.44 -6.66
CA PRO A 601 -16.84 19.10 -6.60
C PRO A 601 -16.26 18.59 -7.94
N VAL A 602 -16.89 18.90 -9.07
CA VAL A 602 -16.41 18.49 -10.40
C VAL A 602 -15.18 19.30 -10.82
N ARG A 603 -15.16 20.60 -10.50
CA ARG A 603 -14.03 21.52 -10.78
C ARG A 603 -12.82 21.19 -9.89
N VAL A 604 -13.04 20.90 -8.61
CA VAL A 604 -12.02 20.42 -7.66
C VAL A 604 -11.39 19.11 -8.15
N GLU A 605 -12.20 18.14 -8.58
CA GLU A 605 -11.67 16.87 -9.07
C GLU A 605 -10.90 17.04 -10.38
N ALA A 606 -11.37 17.89 -11.30
CA ALA A 606 -10.65 18.21 -12.53
C ALA A 606 -9.29 18.88 -12.25
N LEU A 607 -9.20 19.76 -11.23
CA LEU A 607 -7.93 20.34 -10.78
C LEU A 607 -7.00 19.28 -10.16
N GLN A 608 -7.52 18.32 -9.39
CA GLN A 608 -6.71 17.22 -8.83
C GLN A 608 -6.16 16.31 -9.94
N VAL A 609 -6.97 15.92 -10.93
CA VAL A 609 -6.50 15.16 -12.10
C VAL A 609 -5.41 15.91 -12.86
N MET A 610 -5.59 17.22 -13.07
CA MET A 610 -4.60 18.06 -13.74
C MET A 610 -3.27 18.15 -12.96
N ALA A 611 -3.33 18.33 -11.63
CA ALA A 611 -2.16 18.36 -10.77
C ALA A 611 -1.39 17.00 -10.77
N LEU A 612 -2.10 15.87 -10.69
CA LEU A 612 -1.52 14.53 -10.79
C LEU A 612 -0.89 14.25 -12.16
N LEU A 613 -1.51 14.73 -13.24
CA LEU A 613 -0.98 14.64 -14.60
C LEU A 613 0.32 15.42 -14.75
N ILE A 614 0.36 16.66 -14.26
CA ILE A 614 1.54 17.53 -14.27
C ILE A 614 2.68 16.90 -13.45
N LYS A 615 2.37 16.36 -12.27
CA LYS A 615 3.33 15.68 -11.39
C LYS A 615 4.01 14.46 -12.04
N GLY A 616 3.24 13.64 -12.77
CA GLY A 616 3.74 12.42 -13.42
C GLY A 616 4.32 12.64 -14.82
N TYR A 617 3.84 13.65 -15.55
CA TYR A 617 4.05 13.82 -16.99
C TYR A 617 4.30 15.30 -17.37
N PHE A 618 5.12 16.01 -16.60
CA PHE A 618 5.40 17.44 -16.84
C PHE A 618 5.83 17.75 -18.28
N THR A 619 6.68 16.92 -18.88
CA THR A 619 7.11 17.03 -20.29
C THR A 619 5.97 16.95 -21.30
N MET A 620 4.83 16.37 -20.92
CA MET A 620 3.61 16.36 -21.73
C MET A 620 2.79 17.65 -21.53
N ALA A 621 2.77 18.22 -20.32
CA ALA A 621 2.04 19.45 -20.01
C ALA A 621 2.77 20.75 -20.42
N GLN A 622 4.11 20.71 -20.57
CA GLN A 622 4.95 21.92 -20.66
C GLN A 622 4.63 22.88 -21.80
N GLY A 623 4.13 22.39 -22.95
CA GLY A 623 3.74 23.24 -24.09
C GLY A 623 2.65 24.25 -23.74
N SER A 624 1.79 23.91 -22.77
CA SER A 624 0.67 24.72 -22.30
C SER A 624 0.94 25.40 -20.95
N LEU A 625 2.20 25.52 -20.52
CA LEU A 625 2.57 26.06 -19.20
C LEU A 625 1.91 27.44 -18.90
N LEU A 626 1.83 28.34 -19.89
CA LEU A 626 1.24 29.67 -19.69
C LEU A 626 -0.29 29.62 -19.61
N GLU A 627 -0.94 28.69 -20.31
CA GLU A 627 -2.39 28.45 -20.28
C GLU A 627 -2.78 27.83 -18.93
N LEU A 628 -2.03 26.81 -18.49
CA LEU A 628 -2.19 26.16 -17.19
C LEU A 628 -1.93 27.13 -16.02
N GLY A 629 -0.98 28.05 -16.18
CA GLY A 629 -0.77 29.16 -15.25
C GLY A 629 -1.95 30.13 -15.20
N GLU A 630 -2.59 30.43 -16.33
CA GLU A 630 -3.80 31.26 -16.35
C GLU A 630 -5.01 30.57 -15.70
N VAL A 631 -5.15 29.25 -15.86
CA VAL A 631 -6.12 28.44 -15.12
C VAL A 631 -5.85 28.49 -13.62
N ALA A 632 -4.59 28.34 -13.20
CA ALA A 632 -4.20 28.46 -11.80
C ALA A 632 -4.52 29.85 -11.20
N CYS A 633 -4.23 30.94 -11.93
CA CYS A 633 -4.63 32.30 -11.55
C CYS A 633 -6.14 32.40 -11.33
N LYS A 634 -6.96 32.05 -12.35
CA LYS A 634 -8.42 32.15 -12.26
C LYS A 634 -8.99 31.34 -11.10
N CYS A 635 -8.46 30.14 -10.84
CA CYS A 635 -8.86 29.34 -9.69
C CYS A 635 -8.46 29.93 -8.34
N MET A 636 -7.35 30.69 -8.26
CA MET A 636 -6.94 31.39 -7.04
C MET A 636 -7.67 32.73 -6.82
N GLU A 637 -8.36 33.25 -7.84
CA GLU A 637 -9.20 34.47 -7.79
C GLU A 637 -10.68 34.16 -7.48
N GLU A 638 -11.09 32.90 -7.58
CA GLU A 638 -12.45 32.42 -7.26
C GLU A 638 -12.84 32.63 -5.79
N SER A 639 -14.15 32.76 -5.52
CA SER A 639 -14.66 32.94 -4.16
C SER A 639 -14.80 31.65 -3.35
N ASP A 640 -14.62 30.48 -3.97
CA ASP A 640 -14.66 29.18 -3.30
C ASP A 640 -13.25 28.79 -2.78
N PRO A 641 -13.02 28.71 -1.45
CA PRO A 641 -11.73 28.35 -0.87
C PRO A 641 -11.19 26.98 -1.31
N SER A 642 -12.08 26.06 -1.69
CA SER A 642 -11.71 24.76 -2.22
C SER A 642 -11.09 24.88 -3.62
N ILE A 643 -11.63 25.77 -4.46
CA ILE A 643 -11.08 26.06 -5.79
C ILE A 643 -9.77 26.84 -5.67
N GLN A 644 -9.70 27.82 -4.76
CA GLN A 644 -8.45 28.54 -4.44
C GLN A 644 -7.31 27.59 -4.04
N LEU A 645 -7.59 26.66 -3.10
CA LEU A 645 -6.61 25.69 -2.61
C LEU A 645 -6.11 24.77 -3.74
N HIS A 646 -6.99 24.32 -4.62
CA HIS A 646 -6.61 23.44 -5.73
C HIS A 646 -5.93 24.18 -6.88
N GLY A 647 -6.21 25.47 -7.09
CA GLY A 647 -5.42 26.36 -7.94
C GLY A 647 -3.99 26.56 -7.42
N ALA A 648 -3.82 26.77 -6.11
CA ALA A 648 -2.49 26.88 -5.50
C ALA A 648 -1.68 25.57 -5.59
N ARG A 649 -2.34 24.41 -5.44
CA ARG A 649 -1.72 23.07 -5.65
C ARG A 649 -1.34 22.81 -7.11
N LEU A 650 -2.16 23.27 -8.06
CA LEU A 650 -1.83 23.22 -9.49
C LEU A 650 -0.55 24.01 -9.77
N LEU A 651 -0.42 25.21 -9.19
CA LEU A 651 0.80 26.03 -9.27
C LEU A 651 2.02 25.36 -8.60
N GLU A 652 1.84 24.69 -7.46
CA GLU A 652 2.89 23.92 -6.77
C GLU A 652 3.47 22.81 -7.66
N GLU A 653 2.62 21.99 -8.29
CA GLU A 653 3.08 20.89 -9.15
C GLU A 653 3.70 21.41 -10.48
N LEU A 654 3.18 22.52 -11.03
CA LEU A 654 3.77 23.17 -12.22
C LEU A 654 5.21 23.63 -11.95
N GLY A 655 5.43 24.36 -10.85
CA GLY A 655 6.77 24.81 -10.45
C GLY A 655 7.71 23.65 -10.08
N SER A 656 7.19 22.66 -9.36
CA SER A 656 7.91 21.41 -9.04
C SER A 656 8.39 20.69 -10.31
N GLY A 657 7.54 20.61 -11.34
CA GLY A 657 7.88 20.03 -12.64
C GLY A 657 9.00 20.78 -13.36
N ILE A 658 8.95 22.12 -13.39
CA ILE A 658 10.03 22.98 -13.93
C ILE A 658 11.35 22.72 -13.20
N VAL A 659 11.33 22.73 -11.87
CA VAL A 659 12.54 22.52 -11.03
C VAL A 659 13.09 21.10 -11.20
N GLN A 660 12.24 20.09 -11.33
CA GLN A 660 12.67 18.71 -11.59
C GLN A 660 13.32 18.56 -12.97
N GLN A 661 12.74 19.18 -14.01
CA GLN A 661 13.29 19.17 -15.36
C GLN A 661 14.67 19.83 -15.44
N HIS A 662 14.92 20.87 -14.65
CA HIS A 662 16.17 21.64 -14.66
C HIS A 662 17.33 21.00 -13.87
N LYS A 663 17.12 19.89 -13.16
CA LYS A 663 18.20 19.17 -12.45
C LYS A 663 19.29 18.68 -13.42
N GLN A 664 20.49 18.50 -12.89
CA GLN A 664 21.62 17.93 -13.63
C GLN A 664 21.36 16.46 -14.01
N GLU A 665 20.75 15.69 -13.10
CA GLU A 665 20.33 14.29 -13.27
C GLU A 665 19.05 14.12 -14.13
N SER A 666 18.55 15.18 -14.77
CA SER A 666 17.30 15.13 -15.55
C SER A 666 17.53 14.48 -16.92
N PRO A 667 16.78 13.43 -17.30
CA PRO A 667 16.93 12.74 -18.59
C PRO A 667 16.39 13.56 -19.78
N VAL A 668 15.82 14.75 -19.54
CA VAL A 668 15.33 15.63 -20.59
C VAL A 668 16.49 16.44 -21.17
N ALA A 669 16.72 16.33 -22.48
CA ALA A 669 17.75 17.09 -23.19
C ALA A 669 17.52 18.60 -23.07
N ILE A 670 18.59 19.40 -23.09
CA ILE A 670 18.56 20.83 -22.69
C ILE A 670 17.66 21.67 -23.62
N ASP A 671 17.66 21.35 -24.91
CA ASP A 671 16.80 21.89 -25.97
C ASP A 671 15.30 21.64 -25.72
N GLN A 672 14.94 20.63 -24.94
CA GLN A 672 13.56 20.23 -24.65
C GLN A 672 13.05 20.77 -23.30
N ARG A 673 13.86 21.58 -22.59
CA ARG A 673 13.51 22.17 -21.29
C ARG A 673 12.77 23.50 -21.49
N VAL A 674 11.85 23.83 -20.58
CA VAL A 674 11.15 25.13 -20.60
C VAL A 674 12.17 26.27 -20.44
N PRO A 675 12.27 27.23 -21.39
CA PRO A 675 13.24 28.31 -21.29
C PRO A 675 13.08 29.17 -20.03
N VAL A 676 14.20 29.54 -19.39
CA VAL A 676 14.20 30.34 -18.14
C VAL A 676 13.47 31.69 -18.31
N SER A 677 13.46 32.28 -19.50
CA SER A 677 12.67 33.47 -19.83
C SER A 677 11.16 33.23 -19.72
N GLN A 678 10.66 32.09 -20.20
CA GLN A 678 9.27 31.68 -20.07
C GLN A 678 8.90 31.37 -18.61
N VAL A 679 9.80 30.71 -17.86
CA VAL A 679 9.66 30.48 -16.41
C VAL A 679 9.59 31.80 -15.63
N THR A 680 10.42 32.77 -15.98
CA THR A 680 10.43 34.11 -15.36
C THR A 680 9.14 34.86 -15.66
N THR A 681 8.65 34.80 -16.91
CA THR A 681 7.37 35.41 -17.32
C THR A 681 6.18 34.78 -16.59
N PHE A 682 6.18 33.45 -16.44
CA PHE A 682 5.18 32.70 -15.68
C PHE A 682 5.13 33.15 -14.21
N TRP A 683 6.26 33.15 -13.50
CA TRP A 683 6.29 33.54 -12.10
C TRP A 683 6.03 35.03 -11.88
N LEU A 684 6.47 35.91 -12.78
CA LEU A 684 6.15 37.33 -12.73
C LEU A 684 4.63 37.58 -12.88
N ARG A 685 3.92 36.78 -13.69
CA ARG A 685 2.45 36.81 -13.75
C ARG A 685 1.84 36.39 -12.43
N MET A 686 2.26 35.27 -11.83
CA MET A 686 1.74 34.80 -10.53
C MET A 686 1.95 35.83 -9.41
N LEU A 687 3.14 36.45 -9.36
CA LEU A 687 3.54 37.45 -8.36
C LEU A 687 2.97 38.85 -8.61
N ASN A 688 2.24 39.06 -9.72
CA ASN A 688 1.41 40.23 -9.99
C ASN A 688 -0.09 39.94 -9.83
N GLY A 689 -0.52 38.68 -9.91
CA GLY A 689 -1.88 38.22 -9.70
C GLY A 689 -2.16 37.76 -8.27
N PRO A 690 -2.82 36.60 -8.06
CA PRO A 690 -3.41 36.24 -6.77
C PRO A 690 -2.44 35.62 -5.74
N LEU A 691 -1.21 35.22 -6.13
CA LEU A 691 -0.30 34.52 -5.22
C LEU A 691 0.06 35.33 -3.95
N PRO A 692 0.35 36.65 -4.01
CA PRO A 692 0.59 37.46 -2.81
C PRO A 692 -0.62 37.56 -1.87
N ALA A 693 -1.85 37.50 -2.40
CA ALA A 693 -3.07 37.50 -1.60
C ALA A 693 -3.30 36.13 -0.94
N ALA A 694 -3.11 35.03 -1.68
CA ALA A 694 -3.19 33.66 -1.16
C ALA A 694 -2.18 33.39 -0.03
N LEU A 695 -0.98 33.97 -0.10
CA LEU A 695 0.03 33.94 0.97
C LEU A 695 -0.41 34.71 2.22
N GLN A 696 -1.16 35.80 2.07
CA GLN A 696 -1.58 36.68 3.16
C GLN A 696 -2.97 36.37 3.74
N ASN A 697 -3.71 35.42 3.15
CA ASN A 697 -5.04 35.00 3.60
C ASN A 697 -4.99 34.25 4.95
N SER A 698 -5.08 34.98 6.05
CA SER A 698 -5.07 34.46 7.42
C SER A 698 -6.28 33.59 7.78
N GLU A 699 -7.39 33.68 7.05
CA GLU A 699 -8.58 32.85 7.27
C GLU A 699 -8.38 31.41 6.76
N HIS A 700 -7.50 31.21 5.76
CA HIS A 700 -7.33 29.95 5.06
C HIS A 700 -5.88 29.45 5.11
N ALA A 701 -5.43 29.06 6.31
CA ALA A 701 -4.09 28.52 6.54
C ALA A 701 -3.68 27.35 5.63
N THR A 702 -4.62 26.55 5.11
CA THR A 702 -4.34 25.50 4.10
C THR A 702 -3.95 26.09 2.75
N LEU A 703 -4.60 27.18 2.32
CA LEU A 703 -4.24 27.95 1.13
C LEU A 703 -2.86 28.59 1.30
N GLN A 704 -2.61 29.25 2.43
CA GLN A 704 -1.29 29.80 2.75
C GLN A 704 -0.18 28.72 2.73
N THR A 705 -0.48 27.51 3.23
CA THR A 705 0.46 26.39 3.22
C THR A 705 0.84 25.98 1.79
N SER A 706 -0.14 25.72 0.92
CA SER A 706 0.15 25.40 -0.49
C SER A 706 0.73 26.58 -1.26
N ALA A 707 0.40 27.82 -0.92
CA ALA A 707 1.03 29.01 -1.52
C ALA A 707 2.52 29.14 -1.11
N CYS A 708 2.89 28.78 0.12
CA CYS A 708 4.28 28.70 0.59
C CYS A 708 5.06 27.55 -0.07
N ASP A 709 4.48 26.35 -0.19
CA ASP A 709 5.14 25.26 -0.92
C ASP A 709 5.25 25.59 -2.42
N ALA A 710 4.24 26.25 -3.03
CA ALA A 710 4.30 26.74 -4.40
C ALA A 710 5.39 27.80 -4.61
N ILE A 711 5.49 28.84 -3.78
CA ILE A 711 6.56 29.85 -3.92
C ILE A 711 7.96 29.24 -3.69
N SER A 712 8.07 28.16 -2.91
CA SER A 712 9.32 27.40 -2.77
C SER A 712 9.77 26.65 -4.04
N SER A 713 8.93 26.62 -5.09
CA SER A 713 9.20 25.96 -6.37
C SER A 713 9.61 26.91 -7.51
N ILE A 714 9.93 28.17 -7.20
CA ILE A 714 10.57 29.08 -8.17
C ILE A 714 11.99 28.56 -8.49
N LEU A 715 12.31 28.47 -9.79
CA LEU A 715 13.63 28.08 -10.27
C LEU A 715 14.69 29.15 -9.91
N PRO A 716 15.88 28.81 -9.37
CA PRO A 716 16.84 29.81 -8.86
C PRO A 716 17.32 30.84 -9.90
N GLU A 717 17.50 30.40 -11.14
CA GLU A 717 17.89 31.22 -12.29
C GLU A 717 16.77 32.20 -12.68
N ALA A 718 15.52 31.74 -12.62
CA ALA A 718 14.34 32.58 -12.85
C ALA A 718 14.10 33.56 -11.69
N PHE A 719 14.29 33.13 -10.44
CA PHE A 719 14.21 34.01 -9.27
C PHE A 719 15.19 35.18 -9.37
N SER A 720 16.44 34.87 -9.74
CA SER A 720 17.50 35.87 -9.94
C SER A 720 17.23 36.81 -11.13
N SER A 721 16.27 36.47 -12.00
CA SER A 721 15.81 37.26 -13.13
C SER A 721 14.51 38.04 -12.85
N LEU A 722 13.90 37.89 -11.67
CA LEU A 722 12.73 38.67 -11.25
C LEU A 722 13.12 40.11 -10.85
N PRO A 723 12.23 41.10 -11.00
CA PRO A 723 12.45 42.45 -10.47
C PRO A 723 12.73 42.44 -8.95
N ASN A 724 13.64 43.30 -8.48
CA ASN A 724 14.09 43.34 -7.08
C ASN A 724 12.91 43.42 -6.08
N GLU A 725 11.89 44.23 -6.37
CA GLU A 725 10.67 44.35 -5.57
C GLU A 725 9.97 43.01 -5.34
N LYS A 726 9.96 42.13 -6.36
CA LYS A 726 9.36 40.79 -6.30
C LYS A 726 10.24 39.80 -5.57
N GLN A 727 11.57 39.90 -5.70
CA GLN A 727 12.50 39.11 -4.88
C GLN A 727 12.32 39.45 -3.39
N ILE A 728 12.27 40.75 -3.05
CA ILE A 728 12.03 41.26 -1.69
C ILE A 728 10.65 40.82 -1.16
N LEU A 729 9.59 40.91 -1.96
CA LEU A 729 8.25 40.41 -1.60
C LEU A 729 8.29 38.93 -1.21
N CYS A 730 8.94 38.08 -2.01
CA CYS A 730 9.04 36.65 -1.72
C CYS A 730 9.75 36.38 -0.39
N ILE A 731 10.88 37.07 -0.14
CA ILE A 731 11.69 36.91 1.07
C ILE A 731 10.92 37.39 2.32
N THR A 732 10.40 38.62 2.28
CA THR A 732 9.75 39.26 3.43
C THR A 732 8.47 38.56 3.85
N VAL A 733 7.66 38.09 2.88
CA VAL A 733 6.44 37.31 3.18
C VAL A 733 6.80 35.98 3.86
N LEU A 734 7.83 35.26 3.40
CA LEU A 734 8.25 34.01 4.02
C LEU A 734 8.82 34.21 5.44
N LEU A 735 9.62 35.27 5.67
CA LEU A 735 10.12 35.64 7.00
C LEU A 735 8.96 36.02 7.95
N GLY A 736 7.94 36.72 7.45
CA GLY A 736 6.71 37.01 8.20
C GLY A 736 5.93 35.74 8.56
N LEU A 737 5.68 34.86 7.59
CA LEU A 737 4.89 33.64 7.78
C LEU A 737 5.59 32.59 8.68
N ASN A 738 6.91 32.65 8.85
CA ASN A 738 7.62 31.87 9.89
C ASN A 738 7.17 32.23 11.32
N HIS A 739 6.58 33.41 11.53
CA HIS A 739 6.05 33.86 12.81
C HIS A 739 4.53 33.63 12.95
N SER A 740 3.89 32.97 11.98
CA SER A 740 2.46 32.62 12.04
C SER A 740 2.14 31.73 13.24
N GLU A 741 0.98 31.98 13.87
CA GLU A 741 0.42 31.10 14.89
C GLU A 741 0.04 29.72 14.32
N ASN A 742 -0.23 29.63 13.01
CA ASN A 742 -0.61 28.38 12.39
C ASN A 742 0.62 27.49 12.11
N LEU A 743 0.65 26.33 12.78
CA LEU A 743 1.75 25.37 12.75
C LEU A 743 1.97 24.68 11.39
N LEU A 744 1.02 24.75 10.45
CA LEU A 744 1.21 24.28 9.07
C LEU A 744 1.89 25.36 8.22
N VAL A 745 1.38 26.60 8.30
CA VAL A 745 1.92 27.77 7.58
C VAL A 745 3.37 28.03 7.98
N LYS A 746 3.66 28.03 9.29
CA LYS A 746 5.02 28.13 9.83
C LYS A 746 5.94 27.01 9.28
N ALA A 747 5.44 25.78 9.22
CA ALA A 747 6.21 24.61 8.76
C ALA A 747 6.49 24.63 7.24
N ALA A 748 5.63 25.28 6.45
CA ALA A 748 5.89 25.54 5.03
C ALA A 748 6.82 26.74 4.83
N ALA A 749 6.60 27.85 5.55
CA ALA A 749 7.44 29.05 5.47
C ALA A 749 8.90 28.78 5.84
N VAL A 750 9.17 28.10 6.97
CA VAL A 750 10.55 27.75 7.37
C VAL A 750 11.23 26.85 6.33
N ARG A 751 10.47 25.97 5.67
CA ARG A 751 10.96 25.11 4.59
C ARG A 751 11.27 25.90 3.32
N ALA A 752 10.42 26.86 2.94
CA ALA A 752 10.63 27.67 1.74
C ALA A 752 11.90 28.54 1.89
N LEU A 753 12.12 29.15 3.07
CA LEU A 753 13.38 29.79 3.41
C LEU A 753 14.57 28.82 3.31
N GLY A 754 14.41 27.59 3.78
CA GLY A 754 15.37 26.49 3.63
C GLY A 754 15.59 25.98 2.19
N VAL A 755 14.79 26.42 1.21
CA VAL A 755 15.06 26.25 -0.22
C VAL A 755 15.78 27.49 -0.77
N TYR A 756 15.30 28.68 -0.43
CA TYR A 756 15.85 29.96 -0.91
C TYR A 756 17.32 30.17 -0.50
N VAL A 757 17.73 29.65 0.66
CA VAL A 757 19.14 29.66 1.12
C VAL A 757 20.11 28.88 0.20
N LEU A 758 19.60 28.09 -0.75
CA LEU A 758 20.39 27.39 -1.77
C LEU A 758 20.53 28.20 -3.07
N PHE A 759 19.74 29.27 -3.27
CA PHE A 759 19.73 30.03 -4.53
C PHE A 759 21.07 30.77 -4.74
N PRO A 760 21.68 30.74 -5.94
CA PRO A 760 23.02 31.32 -6.15
C PRO A 760 23.14 32.82 -5.85
N SER A 761 22.06 33.58 -6.03
CA SER A 761 21.95 35.00 -5.67
C SER A 761 21.84 35.20 -4.16
N LEU A 762 20.83 34.60 -3.53
CA LEU A 762 20.53 34.78 -2.10
C LEU A 762 21.58 34.18 -1.16
N ARG A 763 22.27 33.11 -1.57
CA ARG A 763 23.29 32.48 -0.72
C ARG A 763 24.52 33.36 -0.47
N GLN A 764 24.72 34.40 -1.29
CA GLN A 764 25.84 35.34 -1.16
C GLN A 764 25.46 36.54 -0.26
N ASP A 765 24.18 36.76 -0.01
CA ASP A 765 23.68 37.78 0.91
C ASP A 765 23.79 37.27 2.36
N VAL A 766 24.81 37.77 3.07
CA VAL A 766 25.08 37.41 4.47
C VAL A 766 23.92 37.83 5.40
N MET A 767 23.19 38.90 5.08
CA MET A 767 22.04 39.36 5.86
C MET A 767 20.85 38.42 5.69
N PHE A 768 20.50 38.05 4.45
CA PHE A 768 19.45 37.06 4.20
C PHE A 768 19.76 35.69 4.82
N VAL A 769 21.02 35.23 4.75
CA VAL A 769 21.45 33.99 5.40
C VAL A 769 21.35 34.11 6.93
N ALA A 770 21.68 35.27 7.51
CA ALA A 770 21.56 35.50 8.95
C ALA A 770 20.10 35.59 9.44
N ASP A 771 19.22 36.29 8.72
CA ASP A 771 17.79 36.37 9.03
C ASP A 771 17.12 35.00 8.88
N THR A 772 17.46 34.26 7.83
CA THR A 772 17.02 32.88 7.63
C THR A 772 17.50 31.98 8.77
N ALA A 773 18.75 32.11 9.23
CA ALA A 773 19.25 31.36 10.38
C ALA A 773 18.45 31.68 11.65
N ASN A 774 18.20 32.95 11.96
CA ASN A 774 17.38 33.33 13.13
C ASN A 774 15.95 32.77 13.04
N ALA A 775 15.28 32.91 11.88
CA ALA A 775 13.95 32.37 11.63
C ALA A 775 13.89 30.84 11.80
N VAL A 776 14.89 30.13 11.26
CA VAL A 776 15.05 28.67 11.39
C VAL A 776 15.31 28.25 12.84
N LEU A 777 16.12 28.97 13.60
CA LEU A 777 16.39 28.68 15.01
C LEU A 777 15.13 28.84 15.87
N THR A 778 14.38 29.92 15.70
CA THR A 778 13.09 30.12 16.39
C THR A 778 12.09 28.99 16.09
N SER A 779 12.07 28.50 14.85
CA SER A 779 11.23 27.35 14.44
C SER A 779 11.82 25.98 14.85
N LEU A 780 13.09 25.91 15.25
CA LEU A 780 13.73 24.67 15.72
C LEU A 780 13.38 24.35 17.19
N ASP A 781 13.00 25.36 17.98
CA ASP A 781 12.54 25.20 19.37
C ASP A 781 10.98 25.18 19.49
N ASP A 782 10.26 25.16 18.36
CA ASP A 782 8.78 25.14 18.33
C ASP A 782 8.20 23.85 18.94
N LYS A 783 7.04 23.95 19.61
CA LYS A 783 6.34 22.81 20.24
C LYS A 783 5.97 21.71 19.24
N SER A 784 5.71 22.07 17.98
CA SER A 784 5.30 21.18 16.90
C SER A 784 6.46 20.39 16.30
N LEU A 785 6.40 19.07 16.38
CA LEU A 785 7.35 18.17 15.73
C LEU A 785 7.42 18.38 14.20
N ASN A 786 6.33 18.81 13.56
CA ASN A 786 6.34 19.10 12.13
C ASN A 786 7.19 20.33 11.80
N VAL A 787 6.99 21.42 12.55
CA VAL A 787 7.77 22.65 12.43
C VAL A 787 9.25 22.35 12.67
N ARG A 788 9.61 21.71 13.80
CA ARG A 788 11.01 21.34 14.09
C ARG A 788 11.63 20.43 13.04
N THR A 789 10.87 19.52 12.44
CA THR A 789 11.38 18.65 11.36
C THR A 789 11.73 19.45 10.11
N LYS A 790 10.92 20.45 9.76
CA LYS A 790 11.16 21.34 8.60
C LYS A 790 12.28 22.35 8.90
N ALA A 791 12.31 22.90 10.12
CA ALA A 791 13.38 23.78 10.60
C ALA A 791 14.75 23.06 10.61
N ALA A 792 14.86 21.85 11.16
CA ALA A 792 16.11 21.09 11.17
C ALA A 792 16.61 20.75 9.76
N TRP A 793 15.70 20.45 8.82
CA TRP A 793 16.06 20.26 7.41
C TRP A 793 16.62 21.54 6.79
N SER A 794 15.95 22.68 7.04
CA SER A 794 16.35 24.01 6.56
C SER A 794 17.70 24.46 7.15
N LEU A 795 17.93 24.19 8.44
CA LEU A 795 19.22 24.42 9.10
C LEU A 795 20.34 23.61 8.44
N GLY A 796 20.07 22.33 8.13
CA GLY A 796 21.00 21.49 7.38
C GLY A 796 21.38 22.13 6.03
N ASN A 797 20.39 22.54 5.23
CA ASN A 797 20.63 23.18 3.93
C ASN A 797 21.43 24.48 4.07
N LEU A 798 21.09 25.33 5.03
CA LEU A 798 21.82 26.57 5.33
C LEU A 798 23.29 26.28 5.71
N THR A 799 23.56 25.21 6.46
CA THR A 799 24.96 24.83 6.76
C THR A 799 25.69 24.20 5.57
N ASP A 800 25.00 23.54 4.64
CA ASP A 800 25.62 23.16 3.35
C ASP A 800 26.00 24.41 2.56
N THR A 801 25.13 25.44 2.55
CA THR A 801 25.40 26.74 1.92
C THR A 801 26.62 27.43 2.51
N LEU A 802 26.76 27.50 3.84
CA LEU A 802 27.95 28.06 4.49
C LEU A 802 29.24 27.35 4.05
N ILE A 803 29.22 26.01 3.95
CA ILE A 803 30.35 25.22 3.46
C ILE A 803 30.60 25.43 1.96
N ALA A 804 29.55 25.50 1.13
CA ALA A 804 29.70 25.76 -0.31
C ALA A 804 30.31 27.13 -0.58
N ASN A 805 29.85 28.16 0.15
CA ASN A 805 30.43 29.51 0.10
C ASN A 805 31.90 29.49 0.52
N MET A 806 32.25 28.83 1.63
CA MET A 806 33.64 28.75 2.13
C MET A 806 34.66 28.23 1.10
N TYR A 807 34.25 27.39 0.15
CA TYR A 807 35.12 26.88 -0.93
C TYR A 807 35.13 27.75 -2.19
N VAL A 808 34.00 28.37 -2.56
CA VAL A 808 33.89 29.21 -3.77
C VAL A 808 34.42 30.62 -3.52
N HIS A 809 34.04 31.18 -2.37
CA HIS A 809 34.42 32.51 -1.90
C HIS A 809 35.08 32.36 -0.53
N ARG A 810 36.41 32.45 -0.48
CA ARG A 810 37.08 32.85 0.77
C ARG A 810 36.52 34.24 1.10
N PHE A 811 35.59 34.32 2.07
CA PHE A 811 34.77 35.49 2.37
C PHE A 811 35.55 36.80 2.20
N SER A 812 35.02 37.69 1.35
CA SER A 812 35.57 39.03 1.14
C SER A 812 35.79 39.68 2.50
N ALA A 813 37.00 40.18 2.76
CA ALA A 813 37.56 40.37 4.11
C ALA A 813 36.96 41.54 4.96
N GLY A 814 35.68 41.85 4.76
CA GLY A 814 34.87 42.75 5.58
C GLY A 814 33.47 42.21 5.93
N GLU A 815 33.03 41.06 5.40
CA GLU A 815 31.70 40.47 5.67
C GLU A 815 31.84 39.10 6.36
N GLU A 816 32.24 39.11 7.63
CA GLU A 816 32.31 37.89 8.45
C GLU A 816 30.93 37.47 8.99
N PHE A 817 30.61 36.17 8.91
CA PHE A 817 29.38 35.63 9.50
C PHE A 817 29.43 35.68 11.03
N SER A 818 28.38 36.21 11.67
CA SER A 818 28.39 36.56 13.10
C SER A 818 28.73 35.40 14.05
N ASP A 819 29.80 35.57 14.85
CA ASP A 819 30.19 34.70 15.98
C ASP A 819 28.99 34.25 16.83
N LEU A 820 28.16 35.22 17.24
CA LEU A 820 27.06 34.99 18.16
C LEU A 820 25.96 34.13 17.54
N LEU A 821 25.74 34.30 16.23
CA LEU A 821 24.80 33.50 15.47
C LEU A 821 25.36 32.09 15.25
N LEU A 822 26.63 31.95 14.87
CA LEU A 822 27.31 30.66 14.73
C LEU A 822 27.30 29.85 16.04
N LEU A 823 27.54 30.52 17.18
CA LEU A 823 27.47 29.91 18.51
C LEU A 823 26.05 29.48 18.90
N LYS A 824 25.03 30.29 18.57
CA LYS A 824 23.61 29.90 18.73
C LYS A 824 23.27 28.68 17.87
N MET A 825 23.70 28.66 16.61
CA MET A 825 23.43 27.56 15.68
C MET A 825 24.01 26.23 16.17
N LEU A 826 25.26 26.22 16.65
CA LEU A 826 25.86 25.04 17.27
C LEU A 826 25.07 24.57 18.50
N ARG A 827 24.66 25.48 19.39
CA ARG A 827 23.85 25.13 20.58
C ARG A 827 22.49 24.52 20.22
N SER A 828 21.71 25.16 19.34
CA SER A 828 20.39 24.66 18.96
C SER A 828 20.47 23.39 18.11
N ALA A 829 21.48 23.23 17.24
CA ALA A 829 21.72 21.98 16.53
C ALA A 829 22.09 20.83 17.49
N THR A 830 22.88 21.11 18.53
CA THR A 830 23.21 20.14 19.59
C THR A 830 21.99 19.80 20.43
N HIS A 831 21.13 20.76 20.76
CA HIS A 831 19.85 20.47 21.41
C HIS A 831 18.96 19.57 20.52
N ALA A 832 18.72 19.97 19.27
CA ALA A 832 17.89 19.25 18.31
C ALA A 832 18.44 17.85 17.94
N SER A 833 19.74 17.59 18.12
CA SER A 833 20.33 16.26 17.98
C SER A 833 19.79 15.24 19.00
N ASN A 834 19.17 15.69 20.09
CA ASN A 834 18.57 14.81 21.11
C ASN A 834 17.07 14.52 20.86
N ASP A 835 16.42 15.21 19.93
CA ASP A 835 14.99 15.03 19.60
C ASP A 835 14.76 13.75 18.76
N LYS A 836 13.51 13.52 18.34
CA LYS A 836 13.07 12.39 17.51
C LYS A 836 13.81 12.36 16.16
N ASP A 837 14.04 11.15 15.66
CA ASP A 837 14.91 10.85 14.51
C ASP A 837 14.69 11.69 13.24
N LYS A 838 13.46 12.16 12.95
CA LYS A 838 13.20 13.08 11.84
C LYS A 838 13.95 14.42 11.99
N VAL A 839 13.93 14.99 13.19
CA VAL A 839 14.64 16.23 13.56
C VAL A 839 16.14 15.93 13.70
N LYS A 840 16.49 14.98 14.57
CA LYS A 840 17.86 14.53 14.86
C LYS A 840 18.66 14.23 13.60
N SER A 841 18.08 13.56 12.59
CA SER A 841 18.80 13.22 11.35
C SER A 841 19.34 14.45 10.61
N ASN A 842 18.61 15.57 10.59
CA ASN A 842 19.11 16.80 9.94
C ASN A 842 19.95 17.65 10.91
N ALA A 843 19.64 17.63 12.21
CA ALA A 843 20.42 18.33 13.23
C ALA A 843 21.89 17.84 13.29
N VAL A 844 22.14 16.52 13.24
CA VAL A 844 23.53 16.00 13.23
C VAL A 844 24.26 16.33 11.93
N ARG A 845 23.54 16.42 10.80
CA ARG A 845 24.12 16.88 9.52
C ARG A 845 24.56 18.35 9.62
N ALA A 846 23.72 19.20 10.22
CA ALA A 846 24.07 20.59 10.50
C ALA A 846 25.27 20.72 11.45
N LEU A 847 25.35 19.90 12.50
CA LEU A 847 26.51 19.89 13.41
C LEU A 847 27.83 19.57 12.69
N GLY A 848 27.86 18.53 11.86
CA GLY A 848 29.09 18.18 11.11
C GLY A 848 29.56 19.28 10.17
N ASN A 849 28.62 19.98 9.52
CA ASN A 849 28.92 21.13 8.67
C ASN A 849 29.38 22.34 9.51
N LEU A 850 28.73 22.65 10.63
CA LEU A 850 29.12 23.76 11.51
C LEU A 850 30.50 23.54 12.14
N LEU A 851 30.80 22.32 12.57
CA LEU A 851 32.12 21.95 13.09
C LEU A 851 33.21 22.01 12.00
N HIS A 852 32.86 21.75 10.74
CA HIS A 852 33.75 21.96 9.59
C HIS A 852 34.01 23.46 9.30
N PHE A 853 32.97 24.30 9.45
CA PHE A 853 33.04 25.75 9.20
C PHE A 853 33.83 26.56 10.26
N LEU A 854 34.13 25.98 11.43
CA LEU A 854 34.85 26.67 12.50
C LEU A 854 36.29 27.02 12.11
N GLN A 855 36.70 28.25 12.42
CA GLN A 855 38.05 28.76 12.19
C GLN A 855 38.84 28.86 13.50
N LEU A 856 40.17 29.05 13.40
CA LEU A 856 41.07 29.17 14.56
C LEU A 856 40.67 30.30 15.52
N ASN A 857 40.19 31.44 15.00
CA ASN A 857 39.66 32.55 15.78
C ASN A 857 38.41 32.16 16.59
N HIS A 858 37.54 31.29 16.09
CA HIS A 858 36.36 30.77 16.82
C HIS A 858 36.79 29.80 17.92
N ILE A 859 37.70 28.87 17.60
CA ILE A 859 38.18 27.85 18.54
C ILE A 859 38.99 28.47 19.69
N ALA A 860 39.72 29.57 19.44
CA ALA A 860 40.41 30.33 20.48
C ALA A 860 39.47 31.07 21.46
N LYS A 861 38.18 31.27 21.13
CA LYS A 861 37.22 31.96 22.00
C LYS A 861 36.68 30.97 23.05
N PRO A 862 36.82 31.24 24.37
CA PRO A 862 36.44 30.28 25.42
C PRO A 862 34.93 29.99 25.47
N GLN A 863 34.10 30.85 24.85
CA GLN A 863 32.65 30.64 24.76
C GLN A 863 32.25 29.51 23.79
N PHE A 864 33.11 29.19 22.80
CA PHE A 864 32.88 28.13 21.82
C PHE A 864 33.32 26.76 22.35
N GLN A 865 34.46 26.67 23.05
CA GLN A 865 35.05 25.42 23.54
C GLN A 865 34.06 24.38 24.11
N PRO A 866 33.24 24.68 25.15
CA PRO A 866 32.30 23.70 25.70
C PRO A 866 31.22 23.30 24.70
N VAL A 867 30.78 24.23 23.84
CA VAL A 867 29.76 23.95 22.81
C VAL A 867 30.32 23.05 21.72
N ILE A 868 31.60 23.22 21.35
CA ILE A 868 32.31 22.35 20.41
C ILE A 868 32.37 20.92 20.99
N GLU A 869 32.83 20.77 22.23
CA GLU A 869 32.93 19.44 22.84
C GLU A 869 31.55 18.76 22.99
N ASP A 870 30.53 19.47 23.47
CA ASP A 870 29.15 18.96 23.52
C ASP A 870 28.64 18.52 22.14
N SER A 871 28.91 19.31 21.09
CA SER A 871 28.52 19.00 19.70
C SER A 871 29.19 17.73 19.19
N ILE A 872 30.49 17.58 19.43
CA ILE A 872 31.26 16.39 19.05
C ILE A 872 30.74 15.17 19.82
N GLN A 873 30.54 15.30 21.12
CA GLN A 873 30.01 14.24 21.97
C GLN A 873 28.58 13.82 21.57
N ALA A 874 27.76 14.75 21.07
CA ALA A 874 26.44 14.42 20.52
C ALA A 874 26.53 13.61 19.21
N LEU A 875 27.49 13.91 18.33
CA LEU A 875 27.76 13.11 17.13
C LEU A 875 28.24 11.69 17.49
N ILE A 876 29.22 11.56 18.39
CA ILE A 876 29.75 10.27 18.87
C ILE A 876 28.63 9.39 19.45
N ARG A 877 27.85 9.95 20.40
CA ARG A 877 26.68 9.28 20.98
C ARG A 877 25.68 8.85 19.91
N THR A 878 25.44 9.68 18.89
CA THR A 878 24.49 9.35 17.80
C THR A 878 24.99 8.20 16.92
N VAL A 879 26.27 8.16 16.57
CA VAL A 879 26.89 7.06 15.78
C VAL A 879 26.78 5.72 16.51
N GLN A 880 26.98 5.72 17.83
CA GLN A 880 26.90 4.55 18.70
C GLN A 880 25.46 4.11 19.02
N SER A 881 24.49 5.02 18.98
CA SER A 881 23.09 4.76 19.36
C SER A 881 22.34 3.76 18.46
N GLU A 882 21.21 3.25 18.98
CA GLU A 882 20.23 2.45 18.23
C GLU A 882 19.28 3.29 17.35
N ALA A 883 19.62 4.55 17.07
CA ALA A 883 18.82 5.39 16.18
C ALA A 883 18.72 4.82 14.76
N THR A 884 17.70 5.25 14.01
CA THR A 884 17.45 4.78 12.64
C THR A 884 18.67 4.92 11.74
N MET A 885 18.83 4.01 10.78
CA MET A 885 20.03 3.96 9.93
C MET A 885 20.29 5.29 9.18
N LYS A 886 19.26 6.07 8.85
CA LYS A 886 19.41 7.43 8.29
C LYS A 886 20.08 8.41 9.27
N VAL A 887 19.72 8.37 10.55
CA VAL A 887 20.36 9.18 11.60
C VAL A 887 21.83 8.79 11.72
N ARG A 888 22.13 7.49 11.82
CA ARG A 888 23.50 6.98 11.97
C ARG A 888 24.37 7.26 10.74
N TRP A 889 23.81 7.17 9.54
CA TRP A 889 24.44 7.56 8.28
C TRP A 889 24.80 9.05 8.26
N ASN A 890 23.86 9.93 8.63
CA ASN A 890 24.11 11.37 8.73
C ASN A 890 25.14 11.71 9.81
N ALA A 891 25.17 10.97 10.93
CA ALA A 891 26.15 11.18 11.99
C ALA A 891 27.58 10.71 11.60
N CYS A 892 27.71 9.61 10.87
CA CYS A 892 29.01 9.19 10.30
C CYS A 892 29.51 10.20 9.25
N TYR A 893 28.61 10.67 8.38
CA TYR A 893 28.91 11.77 7.45
C TYR A 893 29.32 13.07 8.18
N ALA A 894 28.66 13.39 9.29
CA ALA A 894 28.96 14.57 10.09
C ALA A 894 30.35 14.52 10.74
N LEU A 895 30.76 13.39 11.33
CA LEU A 895 32.13 13.19 11.80
C LEU A 895 33.15 13.28 10.64
N GLY A 896 32.82 12.72 9.48
CA GLY A 896 33.64 12.84 8.27
C GLY A 896 33.77 14.27 7.74
N ASN A 897 32.76 15.13 7.90
CA ASN A 897 32.91 16.56 7.59
C ASN A 897 33.72 17.29 8.66
N MET A 898 33.47 17.04 9.95
CA MET A 898 34.24 17.59 11.06
C MET A 898 35.75 17.32 10.92
N PHE A 899 36.15 16.10 10.53
CA PHE A 899 37.55 15.73 10.32
C PHE A 899 38.26 16.50 9.18
N LYS A 900 37.54 17.22 8.32
CA LYS A 900 38.13 18.07 7.27
C LYS A 900 38.65 19.41 7.83
N ASN A 901 38.31 19.77 9.07
CA ASN A 901 38.71 21.03 9.67
C ASN A 901 40.15 20.94 10.21
N PRO A 902 41.13 21.68 9.65
CA PRO A 902 42.51 21.67 10.12
C PRO A 902 42.70 22.38 11.48
N ALA A 903 41.70 23.13 11.95
CA ALA A 903 41.75 23.88 13.21
C ALA A 903 41.32 23.05 14.43
N LEU A 904 40.74 21.86 14.24
CA LEU A 904 40.39 20.94 15.32
C LEU A 904 41.59 20.03 15.70
N PRO A 905 41.98 19.91 16.97
CA PRO A 905 43.21 19.23 17.40
C PRO A 905 43.09 17.70 17.45
N LEU A 906 42.88 17.05 16.31
CA LEU A 906 42.68 15.59 16.19
C LEU A 906 43.81 14.73 16.78
N GLY A 907 45.07 15.21 16.71
CA GLY A 907 46.26 14.44 17.09
C GLY A 907 46.82 14.73 18.49
N GLN A 908 46.28 15.68 19.24
CA GLN A 908 46.87 16.13 20.51
C GLN A 908 46.32 15.34 21.71
N CYS A 909 47.01 14.25 22.06
CA CYS A 909 46.64 13.29 23.11
C CYS A 909 46.33 13.91 24.49
N THR A 910 46.82 15.11 24.79
CA THR A 910 46.61 15.82 26.07
C THR A 910 45.39 16.74 26.10
N SER A 911 44.72 17.00 24.97
CA SER A 911 43.64 18.01 24.88
C SER A 911 42.36 17.53 24.17
N ALA A 912 42.33 16.32 23.59
CA ALA A 912 41.23 15.88 22.73
C ALA A 912 40.78 14.43 23.02
N ALA A 913 40.29 14.16 24.23
CA ALA A 913 39.76 12.84 24.62
C ALA A 913 38.56 12.37 23.75
N TRP A 914 37.87 13.30 23.10
CA TRP A 914 36.82 13.01 22.12
C TRP A 914 37.33 12.41 20.80
N ALA A 915 38.60 12.63 20.43
CA ALA A 915 39.12 12.22 19.11
C ALA A 915 39.23 10.68 19.00
N SER A 916 39.83 10.03 20.00
CA SER A 916 39.86 8.56 20.10
C SER A 916 38.45 7.97 20.25
N GLN A 917 37.54 8.64 20.97
CA GLN A 917 36.15 8.22 21.06
C GLN A 917 35.41 8.29 19.71
N ALA A 918 35.70 9.28 18.87
CA ALA A 918 35.16 9.38 17.51
C ALA A 918 35.71 8.27 16.59
N PHE A 919 37.01 8.01 16.61
CA PHE A 919 37.60 6.88 15.88
C PHE A 919 37.07 5.52 16.38
N GLY A 920 36.94 5.33 17.69
CA GLY A 920 36.33 4.15 18.31
C GLY A 920 34.86 3.94 17.90
N ALA A 921 34.07 5.02 17.81
CA ALA A 921 32.68 4.95 17.33
C ALA A 921 32.61 4.54 15.84
N LEU A 922 33.42 5.16 14.98
CA LEU A 922 33.45 4.86 13.54
C LEU A 922 33.96 3.44 13.26
N THR A 923 35.02 3.01 13.94
CA THR A 923 35.58 1.65 13.81
C THR A 923 34.64 0.59 14.37
N TRP A 924 33.90 0.85 15.44
CA TRP A 924 32.82 -0.05 15.88
C TRP A 924 31.74 -0.18 14.80
N VAL A 925 31.25 0.94 14.27
CA VAL A 925 30.16 0.94 13.27
C VAL A 925 30.55 0.26 11.95
N VAL A 926 31.78 0.43 11.46
CA VAL A 926 32.22 -0.23 10.21
C VAL A 926 32.34 -1.76 10.37
N LYS A 927 32.62 -2.24 11.59
CA LYS A 927 32.66 -3.66 11.96
C LYS A 927 31.28 -4.28 12.19
N THR A 928 30.34 -3.57 12.83
CA THR A 928 29.13 -4.20 13.43
C THR A 928 27.78 -3.78 12.83
N CYS A 929 27.70 -2.68 12.06
CA CYS A 929 26.41 -2.20 11.58
C CYS A 929 25.88 -3.06 10.42
N LYS A 930 24.65 -3.60 10.54
CA LYS A 930 24.03 -4.41 9.48
C LYS A 930 23.78 -3.65 8.15
N ASN A 931 23.60 -2.33 8.17
CA ASN A 931 23.34 -1.54 6.96
C ASN A 931 24.64 -1.07 6.30
N PHE A 932 24.86 -1.44 5.03
CA PHE A 932 26.13 -1.21 4.35
C PHE A 932 26.33 0.25 3.93
N LYS A 933 25.26 1.04 3.75
CA LYS A 933 25.40 2.50 3.55
C LYS A 933 26.02 3.20 4.76
N VAL A 934 25.64 2.79 5.98
CA VAL A 934 26.24 3.31 7.22
C VAL A 934 27.71 2.88 7.32
N ARG A 935 28.04 1.61 7.03
CA ARG A 935 29.43 1.12 6.97
C ARG A 935 30.27 1.92 5.96
N ILE A 936 29.75 2.15 4.74
CA ILE A 936 30.39 2.97 3.69
C ILE A 936 30.69 4.38 4.19
N LYS A 937 29.74 5.08 4.83
CA LYS A 937 29.99 6.43 5.36
C LYS A 937 30.94 6.44 6.55
N SER A 938 30.97 5.38 7.37
CA SER A 938 31.98 5.24 8.42
C SER A 938 33.38 5.08 7.85
N ALA A 939 33.55 4.20 6.85
CA ALA A 939 34.83 4.03 6.14
C ALA A 939 35.26 5.32 5.42
N MET A 940 34.34 6.04 4.76
CA MET A 940 34.63 7.35 4.17
C MET A 940 35.14 8.37 5.19
N ALA A 941 34.61 8.39 6.42
CA ALA A 941 35.08 9.30 7.48
C ALA A 941 36.49 8.91 7.97
N LEU A 942 36.80 7.62 8.06
CA LEU A 942 38.13 7.14 8.45
C LEU A 942 39.22 7.50 7.42
N SER A 943 38.87 7.73 6.14
CA SER A 943 39.77 8.23 5.08
C SER A 943 39.80 9.76 4.92
N VAL A 944 39.40 10.55 5.93
CA VAL A 944 39.44 12.02 5.86
C VAL A 944 40.75 12.64 6.37
N PRO A 945 41.32 12.23 7.51
CA PRO A 945 42.58 12.81 8.00
C PRO A 945 43.74 12.52 7.05
N THR A 946 44.58 13.52 6.75
CA THR A 946 45.63 13.46 5.72
C THR A 946 47.05 13.44 6.29
N ARG A 947 47.21 13.38 7.62
CA ARG A 947 48.51 13.30 8.31
C ARG A 947 48.48 12.23 9.39
N ARG A 948 49.58 11.50 9.56
CA ARG A 948 49.71 10.42 10.57
C ARG A 948 49.33 10.86 11.98
N GLU A 949 49.76 12.05 12.38
CA GLU A 949 49.47 12.67 13.68
C GLU A 949 47.96 12.71 14.00
N GLN A 950 47.11 12.96 13.00
CA GLN A 950 45.66 13.10 13.18
C GLN A 950 44.94 11.79 13.52
N TYR A 951 45.61 10.64 13.34
CA TYR A 951 45.11 9.33 13.76
C TYR A 951 45.46 8.96 15.20
N GLY A 952 46.15 9.85 15.93
CA GLY A 952 46.51 9.65 17.34
C GLY A 952 47.58 8.58 17.55
N SER A 953 47.45 7.77 18.61
CA SER A 953 48.48 6.81 19.01
C SER A 953 48.71 5.66 18.01
N ARG A 954 49.81 4.93 18.17
CA ARG A 954 50.09 3.65 17.48
C ARG A 954 48.93 2.66 17.64
N GLN A 955 48.40 2.53 18.85
CA GLN A 955 47.23 1.68 19.13
C GLN A 955 45.99 2.16 18.37
N GLN A 956 45.70 3.46 18.35
CA GLN A 956 44.49 3.97 17.69
C GLN A 956 44.52 3.72 16.17
N TYR A 957 45.69 3.90 15.54
CA TYR A 957 45.90 3.57 14.12
C TYR A 957 45.73 2.06 13.87
N ALA A 958 46.33 1.20 14.69
CA ALA A 958 46.19 -0.25 14.58
C ALA A 958 44.73 -0.72 14.75
N GLU A 959 43.96 -0.11 15.66
CA GLU A 959 42.53 -0.38 15.83
C GLU A 959 41.71 -0.01 14.59
N ILE A 960 42.06 1.10 13.91
CA ILE A 960 41.42 1.53 12.66
C ILE A 960 41.75 0.57 11.52
N TRP A 961 43.03 0.24 11.34
CA TRP A 961 43.50 -0.71 10.33
C TRP A 961 42.83 -2.08 10.48
N ASN A 962 42.91 -2.67 11.67
CA ASN A 962 42.32 -3.98 11.98
C ASN A 962 40.78 -3.96 11.84
N ALA A 963 40.12 -2.83 12.14
CA ALA A 963 38.68 -2.69 11.95
C ALA A 963 38.26 -2.67 10.47
N LEU A 964 39.09 -2.09 9.59
CA LEU A 964 38.84 -2.06 8.14
C LEU A 964 39.08 -3.42 7.50
N VAL A 965 40.13 -4.14 7.89
CA VAL A 965 40.41 -5.51 7.42
C VAL A 965 39.29 -6.47 7.86
N LEU A 966 38.88 -6.43 9.14
CA LEU A 966 37.75 -7.23 9.64
C LEU A 966 36.41 -6.83 8.98
N ALA A 967 36.23 -5.55 8.62
CA ALA A 967 35.04 -5.13 7.88
C ALA A 967 35.02 -5.63 6.43
N LEU A 968 36.20 -5.77 5.80
CA LEU A 968 36.36 -6.28 4.43
C LEU A 968 36.11 -7.79 4.36
N GLU A 969 36.62 -8.55 5.32
CA GLU A 969 36.28 -9.95 5.58
C GLU A 969 34.76 -10.11 5.77
N LYS A 970 34.17 -9.34 6.70
CA LYS A 970 32.71 -9.29 6.93
C LYS A 970 31.94 -8.49 5.87
N SER A 971 32.42 -8.43 4.63
CA SER A 971 31.65 -7.90 3.49
C SER A 971 31.01 -9.01 2.65
N GLU A 972 31.26 -10.27 2.97
CA GLU A 972 30.66 -11.44 2.31
C GLU A 972 29.49 -12.02 3.14
N GLU A 973 29.58 -11.93 4.48
CA GLU A 973 28.56 -12.35 5.45
C GLU A 973 27.30 -11.45 5.40
N THR A 974 26.40 -11.67 4.43
CA THR A 974 25.17 -10.86 4.25
C THR A 974 23.90 -11.71 4.25
N GLU A 975 23.07 -11.56 5.28
CA GLU A 975 21.76 -12.23 5.40
C GLU A 975 20.63 -11.49 4.65
N ASP A 976 20.78 -10.18 4.41
CA ASP A 976 19.75 -9.32 3.81
C ASP A 976 20.02 -9.08 2.31
N PHE A 977 19.13 -9.62 1.47
CA PHE A 977 19.17 -9.47 0.02
C PHE A 977 19.11 -7.99 -0.45
N LEU A 978 18.50 -7.08 0.31
CA LEU A 978 18.38 -5.67 -0.05
C LEU A 978 19.69 -4.88 0.12
N GLU A 979 20.61 -5.38 0.94
CA GLU A 979 21.95 -4.84 1.15
C GLU A 979 22.98 -5.42 0.16
N PHE A 980 22.69 -6.57 -0.48
CA PHE A 980 23.63 -7.28 -1.38
C PHE A 980 24.17 -6.40 -2.52
N ARG A 981 23.34 -5.53 -3.09
CA ARG A 981 23.77 -4.53 -4.10
C ARG A 981 24.91 -3.62 -3.61
N TYR A 982 24.94 -3.29 -2.32
CA TYR A 982 25.96 -2.44 -1.73
C TYR A 982 27.23 -3.19 -1.30
N CYS A 983 27.32 -4.52 -1.49
CA CYS A 983 28.53 -5.28 -1.23
C CYS A 983 29.73 -4.76 -2.02
N ALA A 984 29.55 -4.48 -3.31
CA ALA A 984 30.63 -4.02 -4.20
C ALA A 984 31.11 -2.63 -3.81
N SER A 985 30.18 -1.68 -3.66
CA SER A 985 30.47 -0.30 -3.26
C SER A 985 31.01 -0.18 -1.82
N LEU A 986 30.69 -1.12 -0.92
CA LEU A 986 31.33 -1.27 0.39
C LEU A 986 32.78 -1.77 0.27
N ARG A 987 33.03 -2.87 -0.45
CA ARG A 987 34.38 -3.44 -0.65
C ARG A 987 35.31 -2.41 -1.27
N ALA A 988 34.87 -1.75 -2.35
CA ALA A 988 35.62 -0.67 -3.00
C ALA A 988 35.96 0.48 -2.04
N ARG A 989 35.03 0.88 -1.16
CA ARG A 989 35.31 1.94 -0.18
C ARG A 989 36.29 1.50 0.90
N LEU A 990 36.20 0.28 1.40
CA LEU A 990 37.15 -0.28 2.37
C LEU A 990 38.56 -0.38 1.78
N CYS A 991 38.70 -0.87 0.54
CA CYS A 991 39.95 -0.88 -0.21
C CYS A 991 40.56 0.53 -0.36
N ARG A 992 39.77 1.52 -0.78
CA ARG A 992 40.21 2.94 -0.88
C ARG A 992 40.62 3.53 0.49
N THR A 993 39.97 3.11 1.57
CA THR A 993 40.33 3.55 2.95
C THR A 993 41.65 2.91 3.41
N LEU A 994 41.91 1.65 3.09
CA LEU A 994 43.19 0.98 3.38
C LEU A 994 44.35 1.58 2.56
N LEU A 995 44.14 1.84 1.27
CA LEU A 995 45.12 2.54 0.40
C LEU A 995 45.39 3.98 0.83
N HIS A 996 44.44 4.65 1.49
CA HIS A 996 44.65 5.98 2.07
C HIS A 996 45.54 5.94 3.32
N LEU A 997 45.46 4.87 4.12
CA LEU A 997 46.24 4.74 5.36
C LEU A 997 47.70 4.36 5.11
N LEU A 998 48.01 3.49 4.13
CA LEU A 998 49.38 3.01 3.90
C LEU A 998 50.42 4.13 3.64
N PRO A 999 50.18 5.15 2.79
CA PRO A 999 51.09 6.30 2.60
C PRO A 999 51.19 7.23 3.82
N LEU A 1000 50.44 6.95 4.89
CA LEU A 1000 50.45 7.71 6.14
C LEU A 1000 51.04 6.91 7.30
N ALA A 1001 51.43 5.64 7.12
CA ALA A 1001 52.02 4.82 8.17
C ALA A 1001 53.39 5.39 8.64
N GLY A 1002 53.63 5.38 9.94
CA GLY A 1002 54.99 5.50 10.50
C GLY A 1002 55.63 4.11 10.66
N PRO A 1003 56.94 4.03 10.98
CA PRO A 1003 57.63 2.75 11.13
C PRO A 1003 57.01 1.89 12.24
N ASP A 1004 56.62 2.50 13.36
CA ASP A 1004 55.86 1.84 14.44
C ASP A 1004 54.58 1.13 13.96
N ASP A 1005 53.89 1.67 12.96
CA ASP A 1005 52.61 1.12 12.50
C ASP A 1005 52.80 -0.11 11.60
N LEU A 1006 53.96 -0.27 10.96
CA LEU A 1006 54.23 -1.36 10.01
C LEU A 1006 54.07 -2.74 10.66
N ALA A 1007 54.39 -2.87 11.95
CA ALA A 1007 54.16 -4.08 12.73
C ALA A 1007 52.69 -4.58 12.69
N CYS A 1008 51.70 -3.69 12.81
CA CYS A 1008 50.29 -4.10 12.79
C CYS A 1008 49.79 -4.38 11.37
N VAL A 1009 50.36 -3.69 10.38
CA VAL A 1009 50.13 -3.92 8.95
C VAL A 1009 50.68 -5.30 8.55
N ARG A 1010 51.91 -5.65 8.94
CA ARG A 1010 52.50 -6.97 8.68
C ARG A 1010 51.71 -8.09 9.34
N VAL A 1011 51.31 -7.96 10.61
CA VAL A 1011 50.49 -9.00 11.29
C VAL A 1011 49.19 -9.23 10.50
N SER A 1012 48.51 -8.15 10.06
CA SER A 1012 47.31 -8.27 9.24
C SER A 1012 47.55 -8.94 7.88
N ILE A 1013 48.71 -8.69 7.25
CA ILE A 1013 49.10 -9.31 5.98
C ILE A 1013 49.46 -10.79 6.18
N ALA A 1014 50.14 -11.14 7.28
CA ALA A 1014 50.48 -12.52 7.61
C ALA A 1014 49.23 -13.37 7.90
N GLU A 1015 48.23 -12.80 8.60
CA GLU A 1015 46.98 -13.50 8.89
C GLU A 1015 45.99 -13.52 7.70
N LYS A 1016 45.88 -12.41 6.94
CA LYS A 1016 44.75 -12.18 6.00
C LYS A 1016 45.18 -11.65 4.61
N GLY A 1017 46.48 -11.68 4.29
CA GLY A 1017 47.03 -11.14 3.04
C GLY A 1017 46.36 -11.66 1.78
N GLY A 1018 46.07 -12.96 1.68
CA GLY A 1018 45.36 -13.52 0.51
C GLY A 1018 43.97 -12.89 0.27
N LEU A 1019 43.24 -12.57 1.34
CA LEU A 1019 41.92 -11.91 1.27
C LEU A 1019 42.08 -10.42 0.89
N ILE A 1020 43.03 -9.72 1.52
CA ILE A 1020 43.32 -8.31 1.23
C ILE A 1020 43.76 -8.15 -0.24
N ARG A 1021 44.68 -8.99 -0.71
CA ARG A 1021 45.16 -9.03 -2.10
C ARG A 1021 44.03 -9.26 -3.09
N THR A 1022 43.18 -10.26 -2.84
CA THR A 1022 42.04 -10.60 -3.72
C THR A 1022 41.08 -9.44 -3.90
N PHE A 1023 40.65 -8.78 -2.80
CA PHE A 1023 39.75 -7.63 -2.90
C PHE A 1023 40.43 -6.39 -3.48
N MET A 1024 41.70 -6.14 -3.14
CA MET A 1024 42.42 -4.96 -3.63
C MET A 1024 42.70 -5.05 -5.14
N LEU A 1025 43.16 -6.20 -5.65
CA LEU A 1025 43.35 -6.41 -7.09
C LEU A 1025 42.02 -6.30 -7.86
N ARG A 1026 40.91 -6.77 -7.27
CA ARG A 1026 39.56 -6.59 -7.84
C ARG A 1026 39.12 -5.12 -7.86
N PHE A 1027 39.47 -4.33 -6.84
CA PHE A 1027 39.18 -2.88 -6.77
C PHE A 1027 40.05 -2.04 -7.71
N LEU A 1028 41.31 -2.45 -7.93
CA LEU A 1028 42.22 -1.81 -8.88
C LEU A 1028 41.69 -2.02 -10.31
N ARG A 1029 41.46 -3.28 -10.70
CA ARG A 1029 41.00 -3.69 -12.05
C ARG A 1029 39.51 -3.41 -12.35
N SER A 1030 38.72 -2.84 -11.44
CA SER A 1030 37.28 -2.65 -11.69
C SER A 1030 36.95 -1.33 -12.39
N SER A 1031 36.34 -1.42 -13.57
CA SER A 1031 35.55 -0.34 -14.18
C SER A 1031 34.25 -0.16 -13.41
N VAL A 1032 34.29 0.59 -12.29
CA VAL A 1032 33.12 0.84 -11.44
C VAL A 1032 32.22 1.88 -12.08
N ASP A 1033 30.93 1.56 -12.28
CA ASP A 1033 29.93 2.50 -12.76
C ASP A 1033 29.83 3.74 -11.85
N PRO A 1034 29.83 4.96 -12.42
CA PRO A 1034 29.88 6.19 -11.63
C PRO A 1034 28.60 6.49 -10.83
N GLU A 1035 27.46 5.87 -11.17
CA GLU A 1035 26.16 6.18 -10.54
C GLU A 1035 26.06 5.75 -9.05
N GLU A 1036 26.70 4.65 -8.64
CA GLU A 1036 26.61 4.16 -7.25
C GLU A 1036 27.47 4.98 -6.26
N VAL A 1037 28.53 5.64 -6.75
CA VAL A 1037 29.51 6.34 -5.91
C VAL A 1037 29.38 7.85 -6.08
N GLY A 1038 28.36 8.41 -5.42
CA GLY A 1038 28.03 9.84 -5.47
C GLY A 1038 29.26 10.75 -5.37
N SER A 1039 29.56 11.37 -6.51
CA SER A 1039 30.77 12.14 -6.86
C SER A 1039 32.12 11.40 -6.72
N GLN A 1040 32.81 11.29 -7.86
CA GLN A 1040 34.20 10.81 -8.04
C GLN A 1040 34.43 9.31 -7.78
N ALA A 1041 34.00 8.50 -8.75
CA ALA A 1041 34.74 7.30 -9.16
C ALA A 1041 36.08 7.75 -9.77
N GLU A 1042 37.19 7.38 -9.12
CA GLU A 1042 38.54 7.70 -9.59
C GLU A 1042 38.93 6.77 -10.76
N PRO A 1043 39.65 7.27 -11.79
CA PRO A 1043 40.24 6.42 -12.82
C PRO A 1043 41.08 5.29 -12.22
N GLU A 1044 41.21 4.17 -12.94
CA GLU A 1044 42.09 3.06 -12.52
C GLU A 1044 43.53 3.57 -12.30
N GLU A 1045 43.99 4.44 -13.18
CA GLU A 1045 45.29 5.12 -13.11
C GLU A 1045 45.56 5.83 -11.76
N GLU A 1046 44.54 6.44 -11.17
CA GLU A 1046 44.66 7.15 -9.90
C GLU A 1046 44.67 6.18 -8.71
N ARG A 1047 43.93 5.08 -8.80
CA ARG A 1047 43.96 3.97 -7.83
C ARG A 1047 45.30 3.23 -7.85
N ARG A 1048 45.86 2.98 -9.04
CA ARG A 1048 47.22 2.44 -9.23
C ARG A 1048 48.29 3.39 -8.68
N ARG A 1049 48.19 4.69 -8.96
CA ARG A 1049 49.08 5.73 -8.42
C ARG A 1049 49.02 5.84 -6.89
N ALA A 1050 47.88 5.56 -6.26
CA ALA A 1050 47.78 5.47 -4.81
C ALA A 1050 48.52 4.24 -4.23
N LEU A 1051 48.44 3.09 -4.90
CA LEU A 1051 49.23 1.90 -4.54
C LEU A 1051 50.74 2.13 -4.72
N LEU A 1052 51.15 2.77 -5.83
CA LEU A 1052 52.56 3.13 -6.07
C LEU A 1052 53.10 4.01 -4.94
N LYS A 1053 52.37 5.08 -4.57
CA LYS A 1053 52.74 5.96 -3.44
C LYS A 1053 52.83 5.22 -2.11
N ALA A 1054 52.00 4.22 -1.87
CA ALA A 1054 52.06 3.38 -0.68
C ALA A 1054 53.34 2.53 -0.66
N PHE A 1055 53.70 1.92 -1.79
CA PHE A 1055 54.93 1.15 -1.96
C PHE A 1055 56.18 2.03 -1.81
N GLU A 1056 56.24 3.17 -2.51
CA GLU A 1056 57.33 4.16 -2.40
C GLU A 1056 57.50 4.65 -0.96
N HIS A 1057 56.41 5.06 -0.30
CA HIS A 1057 56.45 5.55 1.09
C HIS A 1057 57.02 4.49 2.03
N VAL A 1058 56.48 3.28 2.04
CA VAL A 1058 56.99 2.18 2.88
C VAL A 1058 58.44 1.85 2.54
N GLY A 1059 58.84 1.89 1.27
CA GLY A 1059 60.23 1.73 0.84
C GLY A 1059 61.21 2.78 1.39
N THR A 1060 60.74 3.97 1.76
CA THR A 1060 61.58 5.04 2.37
C THR A 1060 61.66 5.00 3.89
N LEU A 1061 60.78 4.28 4.58
CA LEU A 1061 60.74 4.21 6.05
C LEU A 1061 61.89 3.34 6.60
N ARG A 1062 62.95 3.96 7.11
CA ARG A 1062 64.06 3.24 7.74
C ARG A 1062 63.65 2.60 9.08
N GLU A 1063 63.60 1.28 9.12
CA GLU A 1063 63.62 0.51 10.36
C GLU A 1063 65.03 0.28 10.89
N VAL A 1064 65.15 0.08 12.21
CA VAL A 1064 66.37 -0.36 12.88
C VAL A 1064 66.10 -1.77 13.42
N SER A 1065 66.38 -2.77 12.60
CA SER A 1065 66.31 -4.19 12.99
C SER A 1065 67.72 -4.79 13.02
N GLU A 1066 68.07 -5.44 14.13
CA GLU A 1066 69.35 -6.15 14.29
C GLU A 1066 69.23 -7.66 13.96
N SER A 1067 68.03 -8.17 13.63
CA SER A 1067 67.86 -9.58 13.24
C SER A 1067 66.64 -9.84 12.35
N GLY A 1068 66.90 -10.29 11.13
CA GLY A 1068 65.87 -10.68 10.14
C GLY A 1068 65.31 -9.52 9.31
N PRO A 1069 64.55 -9.82 8.24
CA PRO A 1069 63.92 -8.81 7.41
C PRO A 1069 62.91 -7.98 8.21
N GLY A 1070 62.90 -6.66 7.97
CA GLY A 1070 62.07 -5.72 8.71
C GLY A 1070 60.56 -5.94 8.52
N ASP A 1071 59.75 -5.37 9.42
CA ASP A 1071 58.31 -5.24 9.17
C ASP A 1071 58.11 -4.43 7.87
N GLN A 1072 58.95 -3.43 7.63
CA GLN A 1072 59.08 -2.65 6.39
C GLN A 1072 59.29 -3.52 5.15
N GLU A 1073 60.33 -4.37 5.12
CA GLU A 1073 60.69 -5.15 3.94
C GLU A 1073 59.56 -6.11 3.54
N LEU A 1074 58.91 -6.73 4.52
CA LEU A 1074 57.81 -7.67 4.31
C LEU A 1074 56.52 -6.97 3.83
N VAL A 1075 56.23 -5.77 4.33
CA VAL A 1075 55.10 -4.96 3.81
C VAL A 1075 55.40 -4.41 2.41
N ALA A 1076 56.64 -3.97 2.15
CA ALA A 1076 57.06 -3.47 0.85
C ALA A 1076 56.99 -4.57 -0.23
N ALA A 1077 57.55 -5.76 0.03
CA ALA A 1077 57.49 -6.90 -0.87
C ALA A 1077 56.05 -7.29 -1.23
N TYR A 1078 55.17 -7.38 -0.22
CA TYR A 1078 53.75 -7.71 -0.42
C TYR A 1078 53.01 -6.67 -1.30
N LEU A 1079 53.36 -5.39 -1.20
CA LEU A 1079 52.83 -4.32 -2.07
C LEU A 1079 53.45 -4.36 -3.48
N GLY A 1080 54.73 -4.70 -3.60
CA GLY A 1080 55.43 -4.90 -4.88
C GLY A 1080 54.79 -6.00 -5.73
N GLU A 1081 54.59 -7.19 -5.15
CA GLU A 1081 53.87 -8.31 -5.79
C GLU A 1081 52.47 -7.89 -6.30
N MET A 1082 51.81 -6.96 -5.61
CA MET A 1082 50.50 -6.43 -6.02
C MET A 1082 50.56 -5.41 -7.16
N LEU A 1083 51.67 -4.67 -7.30
CA LEU A 1083 51.95 -3.83 -8.46
C LEU A 1083 52.29 -4.68 -9.70
N GLU A 1084 53.13 -5.71 -9.55
CA GLU A 1084 53.50 -6.65 -10.61
C GLU A 1084 52.25 -7.37 -11.18
N CYS A 1085 51.36 -7.84 -10.29
CA CYS A 1085 50.05 -8.38 -10.64
C CYS A 1085 49.15 -7.39 -11.40
N CYS A 1086 49.44 -6.09 -11.43
CA CYS A 1086 48.69 -5.10 -12.22
C CYS A 1086 49.35 -4.81 -13.58
N THR A 1087 50.68 -4.91 -13.69
CA THR A 1087 51.42 -4.66 -14.93
C THR A 1087 51.46 -5.85 -15.89
N GLU A 1088 51.51 -7.09 -15.38
CA GLU A 1088 51.45 -8.30 -16.23
C GLU A 1088 50.15 -8.36 -17.06
N SER A 1089 49.06 -7.86 -16.50
CA SER A 1089 47.75 -7.82 -17.18
C SER A 1089 47.75 -6.93 -18.42
N GLU A 1090 48.53 -5.84 -18.43
CA GLU A 1090 48.57 -4.90 -19.55
C GLU A 1090 49.36 -5.45 -20.74
N GLN A 1091 50.42 -6.23 -20.50
CA GLN A 1091 51.15 -6.89 -21.59
C GLN A 1091 50.26 -7.91 -22.32
N VAL A 1092 49.41 -8.65 -21.58
CA VAL A 1092 48.42 -9.55 -22.17
C VAL A 1092 47.32 -8.78 -22.92
N GLN A 1093 46.89 -7.63 -22.41
CA GLN A 1093 45.79 -6.86 -23.02
C GLN A 1093 46.23 -6.07 -24.26
N ASN A 1094 47.43 -5.47 -24.25
CA ASN A 1094 48.00 -4.78 -25.42
C ASN A 1094 48.46 -5.77 -26.49
N GLY A 1095 49.04 -6.92 -26.10
CA GLY A 1095 49.42 -7.99 -27.03
C GLY A 1095 48.23 -8.66 -27.74
N LEU A 1096 47.00 -8.46 -27.24
CA LEU A 1096 45.76 -8.85 -27.93
C LEU A 1096 45.25 -7.79 -28.92
N VAL A 1097 45.71 -6.53 -28.82
CA VAL A 1097 45.39 -5.45 -29.76
C VAL A 1097 46.39 -5.44 -30.92
N GLU A 1098 47.69 -5.56 -30.64
CA GLU A 1098 48.74 -5.74 -31.67
C GLU A 1098 48.60 -7.08 -32.43
N GLY A 1099 47.75 -8.00 -31.94
CA GLY A 1099 47.35 -9.22 -32.63
C GLY A 1099 46.13 -9.10 -33.56
N GLN A 1100 45.63 -7.88 -33.81
CA GLN A 1100 44.44 -7.63 -34.67
C GLN A 1100 44.62 -6.52 -35.73
N GLU A 1101 45.84 -6.04 -35.99
CA GLU A 1101 46.18 -5.22 -37.18
C GLU A 1101 46.76 -6.07 -38.32
#